data_AF-A0A1X7GJW4-F1
#
_entry.id   AF-A0A1X7GJW4-F1
#
_cell.length_a   1.000
_cell.length_b   1.000
_cell.length_c   1.000
_cell.angle_alpha   90.00
_cell.angle_beta   90.00
_cell.angle_gamma   90.00
#
_symmetry.space_group_name_H-M   'P 1'
#
loop_
_entity.id
_entity.type
_entity.pdbx_description
1 polymer ?
#
loop_
_entity_poly.entity_id
_entity_poly.type
_entity_poly.pdbx_seq_one_letter_code
_entity_poly.pdbx_strand_id
1 'polypeptide(L)'
;MSAETAPARPLIGLSLVARPGIAIRLLDGGLHEIARGSGRLDTEQPQGLYLVEWSSAGRQSQTMVRLDGSQEREEIHFDPSDKDSSDALDHDTNERIALVDAVNGTLRPSERNSESSIILVVSGESDTLRKAADLNLRLYDREEVAMRADRAAAPDLVLGAGERAHCYRVRPGRYHIGFQSILGERLGQSVPALAGRQTLVFLTVSHTKLIVADGEEFDEEDSVGVDPARTTIITVRGDEEDYRVRERVRLARLMLFDLTNATNSLSDDVVAVLDDPKTDPLLKLYGALVALSVHERSGSITPSEARQDGILSFFDQSWTARLRDWIAKPAQPGLPTDALAACWRLQRSNPHAFDMAEWNTLPSRIEAPPMLECAWRWAIEESIARPSAVRGTAIVAATARSAGGSQPWLCWQLAAAKARFSPVRAKAGDLPSLVTRVAGKVAALVDPHDLNRSFLNGLEGLSPDIQATALRALQLVVPTATKVSTDTITDLAVALGLPSRLLRKRLVKTSEALDSASASTLTSGRDKSLADTPSRPREQAPGLSLRILHKNDLQKGRFGGEPRRGGFAVSAEFEKTNSKNWTRAILRVEGPSRDGEAVQFHLHNSFKPPLETRKFRSGVAKLTVTVWGGFTLGVWIPAHGVELELDLAQLSDAPRIVRER
;
A
#
# COMPACT_ATOMS: atom_id res chain seq x y z
N MET A 1 -26.31 50.05 34.32
CA MET A 1 -24.85 50.29 34.28
C MET A 1 -24.44 50.19 32.83
N SER A 2 -24.26 51.33 32.18
CA SER A 2 -23.79 51.40 30.80
C SER A 2 -22.35 50.90 30.78
N ALA A 3 -22.06 49.82 30.06
CA ALA A 3 -20.71 49.33 29.88
C ALA A 3 -19.91 50.43 29.16
N GLU A 4 -19.04 51.10 29.90
CA GLU A 4 -18.07 52.04 29.35
C GLU A 4 -17.26 51.30 28.28
N THR A 5 -17.43 51.71 27.04
CA THR A 5 -16.78 51.08 25.89
C THR A 5 -15.31 51.42 26.00
N ALA A 6 -14.50 50.45 26.43
CA ALA A 6 -13.07 50.63 26.55
C ALA A 6 -12.50 51.14 25.21
N PRO A 7 -11.58 52.12 25.22
CA PRO A 7 -10.99 52.65 24.00
C PRO A 7 -10.37 51.52 23.18
N ALA A 8 -10.66 51.49 21.88
CA ALA A 8 -10.13 50.49 20.97
C ALA A 8 -8.60 50.49 21.04
N ARG A 9 -8.00 49.33 21.31
CA ARG A 9 -6.54 49.18 21.37
C ARG A 9 -5.96 49.42 19.97
N PRO A 10 -4.81 50.10 19.85
CA PRO A 10 -4.13 50.24 18.57
C PRO A 10 -3.80 48.86 18.00
N LEU A 11 -4.10 48.67 16.71
CA LEU A 11 -3.75 47.47 15.97
C LEU A 11 -2.34 47.62 15.41
N ILE A 12 -1.57 46.53 15.45
CA ILE A 12 -0.19 46.44 14.97
C ILE A 12 -0.17 45.45 13.81
N GLY A 13 0.52 45.81 12.72
CA GLY A 13 0.72 44.90 11.61
C GLY A 13 1.63 43.74 12.01
N LEU A 14 1.19 42.51 11.83
CA LEU A 14 1.97 41.29 12.01
C LEU A 14 2.11 40.59 10.66
N SER A 15 3.35 40.45 10.19
CA SER A 15 3.69 39.73 8.97
C SER A 15 4.45 38.46 9.31
N LEU A 16 3.82 37.31 9.09
CA LEU A 16 4.43 36.01 9.30
C LEU A 16 4.82 35.46 7.93
N VAL A 17 6.13 35.35 7.70
CA VAL A 17 6.69 34.93 6.42
C VAL A 17 7.40 33.60 6.60
N ALA A 18 7.00 32.62 5.83
CA ALA A 18 7.53 31.28 5.81
C ALA A 18 7.73 30.82 4.35
N ARG A 19 8.42 29.70 4.16
CA ARG A 19 8.52 29.09 2.83
C ARG A 19 7.13 28.62 2.32
N PRO A 20 6.93 28.58 0.99
CA PRO A 20 5.68 28.09 0.37
C PRO A 20 5.20 26.76 0.95
N GLY A 21 3.91 26.61 1.24
CA GLY A 21 3.36 25.34 1.76
C GLY A 21 3.72 25.03 3.22
N ILE A 22 4.24 26.00 3.97
CA ILE A 22 4.19 25.97 5.44
C ILE A 22 2.84 26.59 5.83
N ALA A 23 1.99 25.83 6.50
CA ALA A 23 0.77 26.34 7.08
C ALA A 23 1.09 27.14 8.34
N ILE A 24 0.49 28.32 8.45
CA ILE A 24 0.65 29.26 9.55
C ILE A 24 -0.68 29.32 10.29
N ARG A 25 -0.69 29.00 11.58
CA ARG A 25 -1.83 29.27 12.47
C ARG A 25 -1.39 30.27 13.52
N LEU A 26 -2.13 31.37 13.64
CA LEU A 26 -1.92 32.38 14.66
C LEU A 26 -2.98 32.22 15.75
N LEU A 27 -2.52 31.96 16.97
CA LEU A 27 -3.35 31.80 18.16
C LEU A 27 -3.16 32.98 19.12
N ASP A 28 -4.24 33.43 19.77
CA ASP A 28 -4.15 34.45 20.83
C ASP A 28 -3.59 33.87 22.15
N GLY A 29 -3.45 34.71 23.17
CA GLY A 29 -3.03 34.28 24.51
C GLY A 29 -3.99 33.29 25.20
N GLY A 30 -5.20 33.12 24.69
CA GLY A 30 -6.18 32.10 25.09
C GLY A 30 -6.14 30.84 24.22
N LEU A 31 -5.20 30.74 23.28
CA LEU A 31 -5.06 29.67 22.29
C LEU A 31 -6.23 29.57 21.30
N HIS A 32 -7.00 30.65 21.10
CA HIS A 32 -8.01 30.70 20.04
C HIS A 32 -7.36 31.05 18.71
N GLU A 33 -7.74 30.34 17.65
CA GLU A 33 -7.26 30.64 16.30
C GLU A 33 -7.87 31.95 15.78
N ILE A 34 -7.00 32.94 15.55
CA ILE A 34 -7.39 34.26 15.08
C ILE A 34 -7.21 34.38 13.57
N ALA A 35 -6.13 33.80 13.06
CA ALA A 35 -5.79 33.85 11.66
C ALA A 35 -5.08 32.57 11.21
N ARG A 36 -5.24 32.24 9.93
CA ARG A 36 -4.58 31.12 9.27
C ARG A 36 -4.11 31.58 7.90
N GLY A 37 -2.96 31.08 7.45
CA GLY A 37 -2.44 31.33 6.11
C GLY A 37 -1.43 30.24 5.71
N SER A 38 -0.79 30.41 4.55
CA SER A 38 0.32 29.55 4.14
C SER A 38 1.36 30.33 3.35
N GLY A 39 2.64 30.10 3.64
CA GLY A 39 3.75 30.86 3.07
C GLY A 39 3.83 32.28 3.63
N ARG A 40 2.77 33.07 3.49
CA ARG A 40 2.69 34.42 4.08
C ARG A 40 1.35 34.63 4.75
N LEU A 41 1.36 35.23 5.94
CA LEU A 41 0.17 35.66 6.66
C LEU A 41 0.39 37.09 7.18
N ASP A 42 -0.27 38.06 6.53
CA ASP A 42 -0.32 39.44 7.01
C ASP A 42 -1.65 39.66 7.75
N THR A 43 -1.58 40.16 8.99
CA THR A 43 -2.76 40.42 9.82
C THR A 43 -2.52 41.60 10.75
N GLU A 44 -3.57 42.28 11.19
CA GLU A 44 -3.47 43.36 12.17
C GLU A 44 -4.02 42.86 13.51
N GLN A 45 -3.22 43.00 14.57
CA GLN A 45 -3.52 42.41 15.88
C GLN A 45 -3.24 43.42 17.01
N PRO A 46 -4.05 43.43 18.08
CA PRO A 46 -3.79 44.29 19.22
C PRO A 46 -2.47 43.91 19.94
N GLN A 47 -1.98 44.78 20.81
CA GLN A 47 -0.86 44.43 21.69
C GLN A 47 -1.19 43.18 22.52
N GLY A 48 -0.26 42.23 22.55
CA GLY A 48 -0.49 40.93 23.16
C GLY A 48 0.62 39.91 22.92
N LEU A 49 0.41 38.73 23.49
CA LEU A 49 1.24 37.55 23.26
C LEU A 49 0.48 36.60 22.34
N TYR A 50 1.16 36.11 21.31
CA TYR A 50 0.61 35.25 20.30
C TYR A 50 1.45 34.00 20.16
N LEU A 51 0.80 32.88 19.85
CA LEU A 51 1.46 31.63 19.51
C LEU A 51 1.28 31.39 18.01
N VAL A 52 2.40 31.33 17.29
CA VAL A 52 2.42 30.97 15.88
C VAL A 52 2.77 29.50 15.76
N GLU A 53 1.85 28.71 15.23
CA GLU A 53 2.11 27.32 14.85
C GLU A 53 2.45 27.26 13.37
N TRP A 54 3.64 26.74 13.08
CA TRP A 54 4.12 26.44 11.75
C TRP A 54 3.94 24.95 11.50
N SER A 55 3.20 24.57 10.47
CA SER A 55 2.99 23.17 10.11
C SER A 55 3.51 22.89 8.70
N SER A 56 4.37 21.88 8.55
CA SER A 56 4.85 21.44 7.24
C SER A 56 5.04 19.93 7.22
N ALA A 57 4.42 19.25 6.25
CA ALA A 57 4.53 17.81 6.03
C ALA A 57 4.31 16.97 7.32
N GLY A 58 3.30 17.32 8.11
CA GLY A 58 2.95 16.63 9.36
C GLY A 58 3.82 16.98 10.57
N ARG A 59 4.78 17.89 10.44
CA ARG A 59 5.57 18.43 11.55
C ARG A 59 5.00 19.75 12.00
N GLN A 60 4.96 19.97 13.31
CA GLN A 60 4.54 21.22 13.92
C GLN A 60 5.73 21.85 14.65
N SER A 61 5.95 23.14 14.43
CA SER A 61 6.85 23.99 15.21
C SER A 61 6.04 25.14 15.78
N GLN A 62 6.43 25.63 16.95
CA GLN A 62 5.75 26.75 17.60
C GLN A 62 6.75 27.90 17.79
N THR A 63 6.29 29.14 17.63
CA THR A 63 7.07 30.34 17.92
C THR A 63 6.17 31.33 18.62
N MET A 64 6.64 31.87 19.73
CA MET A 64 5.90 32.84 20.53
C MET A 64 6.28 34.25 20.09
N VAL A 65 5.28 35.10 19.89
CA VAL A 65 5.43 36.46 19.35
C VAL A 65 4.79 37.43 20.31
N ARG A 66 5.48 38.53 20.63
CA ARG A 66 4.98 39.55 21.54
C ARG A 66 4.89 40.90 20.83
N LEU A 67 3.66 41.31 20.53
CA LEU A 67 3.37 42.63 19.99
C LEU A 67 3.31 43.64 21.14
N ASP A 68 4.37 44.44 21.32
CA ASP A 68 4.45 45.44 22.40
C ASP A 68 4.00 46.85 21.97
N GLY A 69 3.77 47.06 20.67
CA GLY A 69 3.38 48.35 20.08
C GLY A 69 4.50 49.38 19.99
N SER A 70 5.75 48.96 20.16
CA SER A 70 6.92 49.80 19.87
C SER A 70 7.14 49.98 18.35
N GLN A 71 6.61 49.06 17.54
CA GLN A 71 6.71 49.06 16.08
C GLN A 71 5.31 49.06 15.46
N GLU A 72 5.16 49.73 14.32
CA GLU A 72 3.92 49.70 13.52
C GLU A 72 3.72 48.33 12.86
N ARG A 73 4.82 47.62 12.57
CA ARG A 73 4.81 46.30 11.96
C ARG A 73 5.92 45.42 12.51
N GLU A 74 5.57 44.20 12.90
CA GLU A 74 6.50 43.13 13.26
C GLU A 74 6.51 42.07 12.15
N GLU A 75 7.69 41.73 11.63
CA GLU A 75 7.87 40.70 10.60
C GLU A 75 8.70 39.55 11.15
N ILE A 76 8.14 38.34 11.08
CA ILE A 76 8.79 37.13 11.57
C ILE A 76 8.99 36.17 10.41
N HIS A 77 10.26 35.88 10.16
CA HIS A 77 10.66 34.87 9.20
C HIS A 77 10.81 33.51 9.89
N PHE A 78 10.09 32.52 9.39
CA PHE A 78 10.27 31.13 9.75
C PHE A 78 10.81 30.35 8.55
N ASP A 79 12.09 30.04 8.62
CA ASP A 79 12.71 29.06 7.75
C ASP A 79 13.03 27.79 8.55
N PRO A 80 12.39 26.64 8.24
CA PRO A 80 12.74 25.38 8.88
C PRO A 80 14.22 25.02 8.73
N SER A 81 14.92 25.54 7.70
CA SER A 81 16.37 25.28 7.53
C SER A 81 17.28 26.22 8.33
N ASP A 82 16.76 27.29 8.93
CA ASP A 82 17.60 28.27 9.64
C ASP A 82 17.68 28.01 11.16
N LYS A 83 16.71 27.26 11.72
CA LYS A 83 16.75 26.82 13.13
C LYS A 83 17.77 25.69 13.39
N ASP A 84 18.59 25.35 12.38
CA ASP A 84 19.57 24.25 12.35
C ASP A 84 20.81 24.45 13.25
N SER A 85 20.87 25.44 14.15
CA SER A 85 22.10 25.76 14.89
C SER A 85 22.07 25.71 16.43
N SER A 86 20.93 25.55 17.14
CA SER A 86 21.03 25.62 18.62
C SER A 86 20.16 24.74 19.52
N ASP A 87 19.18 23.94 19.08
CA ASP A 87 18.39 23.13 20.02
C ASP A 87 18.30 21.64 19.68
N ALA A 88 18.59 20.82 20.70
CA ALA A 88 18.91 19.39 20.66
C ALA A 88 17.74 18.42 20.35
N LEU A 89 16.70 18.85 19.62
CA LEU A 89 15.45 18.08 19.52
C LEU A 89 15.10 17.50 18.15
N ASP A 90 15.93 17.62 17.10
CA ASP A 90 15.61 16.91 15.84
C ASP A 90 16.84 16.43 15.04
N HIS A 91 17.61 15.51 15.65
CA HIS A 91 18.77 14.85 15.01
C HIS A 91 18.41 14.17 13.68
N ASP A 92 17.17 13.66 13.52
CA ASP A 92 16.69 12.95 12.31
C ASP A 92 16.55 13.88 11.10
N THR A 93 16.44 15.20 11.30
CA THR A 93 16.28 16.17 10.20
C THR A 93 17.62 16.61 9.63
N ASN A 94 18.59 16.89 10.49
CA ASN A 94 19.94 17.30 10.08
C ASN A 94 20.64 16.20 9.28
N GLU A 95 20.51 14.94 9.71
CA GLU A 95 21.08 13.80 8.98
C GLU A 95 20.45 13.65 7.59
N ARG A 96 19.13 13.84 7.46
CA ARG A 96 18.43 13.73 6.16
C ARG A 96 18.75 14.86 5.19
N ILE A 97 19.04 16.06 5.67
CA ILE A 97 19.46 17.18 4.81
C ILE A 97 20.88 16.93 4.29
N ALA A 98 21.81 16.55 5.18
CA ALA A 98 23.16 16.17 4.80
C ALA A 98 23.19 15.00 3.81
N LEU A 99 22.27 14.04 3.98
CA LEU A 99 22.04 12.92 3.06
C LEU A 99 21.62 13.39 1.67
N VAL A 100 20.72 14.37 1.57
CA VAL A 100 20.31 14.94 0.26
C VAL A 100 21.50 15.61 -0.43
N ASP A 101 22.29 16.40 0.30
CA ASP A 101 23.45 17.08 -0.25
C ASP A 101 24.53 16.10 -0.69
N ALA A 102 24.81 15.09 0.14
CA ALA A 102 25.76 14.03 -0.19
C ALA A 102 25.33 13.31 -1.47
N VAL A 103 24.05 12.92 -1.54
CA VAL A 103 23.47 12.26 -2.71
C VAL A 103 23.59 13.16 -3.95
N ASN A 104 23.19 14.43 -3.88
CA ASN A 104 23.24 15.33 -5.04
C ASN A 104 24.68 15.61 -5.49
N GLY A 105 25.58 15.94 -4.57
CA GLY A 105 26.98 16.28 -4.87
C GLY A 105 27.78 15.13 -5.50
N THR A 106 27.38 13.88 -5.24
CA THR A 106 28.10 12.72 -5.77
C THR A 106 27.54 12.19 -7.09
N LEU A 107 26.39 12.69 -7.52
CA LEU A 107 25.67 12.17 -8.67
C LEU A 107 25.85 13.06 -9.90
N ARG A 108 26.92 12.82 -10.64
CA ARG A 108 27.06 13.40 -11.97
C ARG A 108 26.09 12.72 -12.95
N PRO A 109 25.29 13.47 -13.72
CA PRO A 109 24.45 12.89 -14.75
C PRO A 109 25.34 12.19 -15.77
N SER A 110 24.94 11.01 -16.23
CA SER A 110 25.63 10.37 -17.35
C SER A 110 25.54 11.30 -18.55
N GLU A 111 26.66 11.56 -19.24
CA GLU A 111 26.68 12.38 -20.46
C GLU A 111 25.73 11.87 -21.56
N ARG A 112 25.26 10.63 -21.44
CA ARG A 112 24.23 10.05 -22.29
C ARG A 112 22.84 10.44 -21.78
N ASN A 113 22.21 11.40 -22.46
CA ASN A 113 20.85 11.92 -22.21
C ASN A 113 19.71 10.88 -22.13
N SER A 114 19.96 9.59 -22.38
CA SER A 114 18.95 8.53 -22.39
C SER A 114 18.97 7.60 -21.17
N GLU A 115 20.01 7.66 -20.34
CA GLU A 115 20.11 6.77 -19.18
C GLU A 115 19.35 7.35 -17.97
N SER A 116 18.81 6.45 -17.15
CA SER A 116 18.15 6.80 -15.88
C SER A 116 18.85 6.06 -14.74
N SER A 117 18.75 6.58 -13.54
CA SER A 117 19.16 5.84 -12.35
C SER A 117 18.08 5.84 -11.30
N ILE A 118 17.99 4.75 -10.55
CA ILE A 118 17.19 4.66 -9.32
C ILE A 118 18.18 4.52 -8.16
N ILE A 119 18.00 5.34 -7.13
CA ILE A 119 18.86 5.36 -5.96
C ILE A 119 17.97 5.16 -4.75
N LEU A 120 18.18 4.05 -4.06
CA LEU A 120 17.45 3.71 -2.85
C LEU A 120 18.30 4.16 -1.68
N VAL A 121 17.80 5.12 -0.92
CA VAL A 121 18.45 5.71 0.24
C VAL A 121 17.72 5.20 1.48
N VAL A 122 18.42 4.43 2.30
CA VAL A 122 17.88 3.82 3.53
C VAL A 122 18.37 4.63 4.72
N SER A 123 17.43 5.30 5.40
CA SER A 123 17.69 6.15 6.56
C SER A 123 16.86 5.68 7.77
N GLY A 124 17.25 6.07 8.98
CA GLY A 124 16.57 5.69 10.22
C GLY A 124 17.50 5.87 11.42
N GLU A 125 16.99 5.61 12.62
CA GLU A 125 17.82 5.67 13.83
C GLU A 125 18.99 4.68 13.73
N SER A 126 20.19 5.11 14.14
CA SER A 126 21.43 4.32 14.01
C SER A 126 21.31 2.90 14.58
N ASP A 127 20.69 2.74 15.75
CA ASP A 127 20.50 1.42 16.38
C ASP A 127 19.47 0.56 15.62
N THR A 128 18.42 1.19 15.10
CA THR A 128 17.40 0.53 14.27
C THR A 128 18.01 0.07 12.93
N LEU A 129 18.86 0.88 12.29
CA LEU A 129 19.56 0.52 11.06
C LEU A 129 20.55 -0.64 11.24
N ARG A 130 21.21 -0.73 12.40
CA ARG A 130 22.08 -1.87 12.75
C ARG A 130 21.29 -3.18 12.86
N LYS A 131 20.08 -3.13 13.44
CA LYS A 131 19.16 -4.27 13.50
C LYS A 131 18.58 -4.63 12.13
N ALA A 132 18.44 -3.66 11.25
CA ALA A 132 17.89 -3.80 9.90
C ALA A 132 18.91 -4.32 8.85
N ALA A 133 19.86 -5.17 9.24
CA ALA A 133 20.93 -5.59 8.34
C ALA A 133 20.40 -6.31 7.06
N ASP A 134 19.24 -6.96 7.14
CA ASP A 134 18.60 -7.72 6.06
C ASP A 134 17.20 -7.20 5.68
N LEU A 135 17.09 -5.92 5.30
CA LEU A 135 15.85 -5.37 4.73
C LEU A 135 15.40 -6.06 3.42
N ASN A 136 16.21 -6.98 2.89
CA ASN A 136 15.94 -7.73 1.67
C ASN A 136 15.60 -6.81 0.47
N LEU A 137 16.22 -5.63 0.45
CA LEU A 137 15.94 -4.58 -0.53
C LEU A 137 16.40 -5.02 -1.92
N ARG A 138 15.46 -5.07 -2.86
CA ARG A 138 15.71 -5.49 -4.25
C ARG A 138 14.91 -4.62 -5.20
N LEU A 139 15.53 -4.19 -6.30
CA LEU A 139 14.83 -3.57 -7.42
C LEU A 139 14.49 -4.64 -8.45
N TYR A 140 13.27 -4.59 -9.00
CA TYR A 140 12.79 -5.50 -10.02
C TYR A 140 12.33 -4.71 -11.23
N ASP A 141 12.60 -5.23 -12.43
CA ASP A 141 12.06 -4.68 -13.67
C ASP A 141 10.61 -5.12 -13.92
N ARG A 142 10.06 -4.72 -15.08
CA ARG A 142 8.70 -5.07 -15.52
C ARG A 142 8.48 -6.58 -15.72
N GLU A 143 9.56 -7.35 -15.88
CA GLU A 143 9.54 -8.80 -16.12
C GLU A 143 9.80 -9.58 -14.83
N GLU A 144 9.75 -8.90 -13.67
CA GLU A 144 10.04 -9.44 -12.34
C GLU A 144 11.48 -9.95 -12.20
N VAL A 145 12.40 -9.43 -13.03
CA VAL A 145 13.82 -9.77 -12.96
C VAL A 145 14.50 -8.86 -11.95
N ALA A 146 15.12 -9.47 -10.94
CA ALA A 146 15.88 -8.76 -9.92
C ALA A 146 17.10 -8.07 -10.54
N MET A 147 17.17 -6.75 -10.38
CA MET A 147 18.26 -5.91 -10.84
C MET A 147 19.46 -6.01 -9.89
N ARG A 148 20.66 -5.94 -10.45
CA ARG A 148 21.91 -5.89 -9.66
C ARG A 148 22.23 -4.43 -9.35
N ALA A 149 22.44 -4.13 -8.07
CA ALA A 149 22.96 -2.83 -7.66
C ALA A 149 24.37 -2.62 -8.24
N ASP A 150 24.61 -1.45 -8.80
CA ASP A 150 25.92 -1.05 -9.30
C ASP A 150 26.77 -0.59 -8.12
N ARG A 151 27.61 -1.50 -7.60
CA ARG A 151 28.51 -1.20 -6.48
C ARG A 151 29.62 -0.23 -6.85
N ALA A 152 29.97 -0.11 -8.13
CA ALA A 152 30.99 0.83 -8.58
C ALA A 152 30.41 2.25 -8.75
N ALA A 153 29.11 2.34 -9.02
CA ALA A 153 28.38 3.60 -9.09
C ALA A 153 27.69 3.98 -7.78
N ALA A 154 27.62 3.08 -6.80
CA ALA A 154 27.29 3.44 -5.42
C ALA A 154 28.46 4.31 -4.95
N PRO A 155 28.28 5.63 -4.86
CA PRO A 155 29.38 6.46 -4.42
C PRO A 155 29.72 6.07 -2.98
N ASP A 156 30.94 6.37 -2.54
CA ASP A 156 31.30 6.43 -1.12
C ASP A 156 30.54 7.61 -0.48
N LEU A 157 29.22 7.54 -0.52
CA LEU A 157 28.31 8.43 0.16
C LEU A 157 28.58 8.18 1.64
N VAL A 158 29.25 9.12 2.29
CA VAL A 158 29.42 9.14 3.74
C VAL A 158 28.06 9.52 4.34
N LEU A 159 27.13 8.56 4.35
CA LEU A 159 25.79 8.74 4.87
C LEU A 159 25.79 8.42 6.37
N GLY A 160 26.17 9.40 7.19
CA GLY A 160 26.09 9.32 8.65
C GLY A 160 26.59 8.00 9.28
N ALA A 161 26.13 7.71 10.50
CA ALA A 161 26.52 6.51 11.25
C ALA A 161 25.57 5.32 11.00
N GLY A 162 25.31 4.96 9.73
CA GLY A 162 24.63 3.69 9.41
C GLY A 162 23.66 3.70 8.23
N GLU A 163 23.44 4.85 7.60
CA GLU A 163 22.61 4.95 6.41
C GLU A 163 23.26 4.25 5.22
N ARG A 164 22.45 3.79 4.26
CA ARG A 164 22.92 3.00 3.11
C ARG A 164 22.28 3.49 1.82
N ALA A 165 23.06 3.57 0.75
CA ALA A 165 22.56 3.83 -0.59
C ALA A 165 22.77 2.64 -1.52
N HIS A 166 21.77 2.36 -2.35
CA HIS A 166 21.85 1.37 -3.43
C HIS A 166 21.58 2.06 -4.76
N CYS A 167 22.59 2.12 -5.62
CA CYS A 167 22.49 2.71 -6.96
C CYS A 167 22.16 1.64 -8.00
N TYR A 168 21.21 1.94 -8.90
CA TYR A 168 20.84 1.12 -10.04
C TYR A 168 20.84 1.97 -11.30
N ARG A 169 21.69 1.63 -12.27
CA ARG A 169 21.59 2.18 -13.64
C ARG A 169 20.55 1.39 -14.41
N VAL A 170 19.54 2.08 -14.92
CA VAL A 170 18.37 1.45 -15.52
C VAL A 170 17.94 2.19 -16.79
N ARG A 171 17.16 1.53 -17.64
CA ARG A 171 16.53 2.21 -18.77
C ARG A 171 15.33 3.01 -18.27
N PRO A 172 14.93 4.09 -18.96
CA PRO A 172 13.68 4.76 -18.64
C PRO A 172 12.52 3.78 -18.69
N GLY A 173 11.73 3.70 -17.61
CA GLY A 173 10.77 2.62 -17.46
C GLY A 173 10.09 2.58 -16.11
N ARG A 174 9.36 1.50 -15.88
CA ARG A 174 8.65 1.21 -14.64
C ARG A 174 9.34 0.07 -13.95
N TYR A 175 9.66 0.29 -12.68
CA TYR A 175 10.29 -0.67 -11.80
C TYR A 175 9.42 -0.84 -10.56
N HIS A 176 9.74 -1.81 -9.73
CA HIS A 176 9.25 -1.84 -8.37
C HIS A 176 10.36 -2.27 -7.43
N ILE A 177 10.32 -1.73 -6.21
CA ILE A 177 11.20 -2.14 -5.13
C ILE A 177 10.49 -3.20 -4.30
N GLY A 178 11.22 -4.20 -3.86
CA GLY A 178 10.82 -5.16 -2.86
C GLY A 178 11.58 -4.93 -1.56
N PHE A 179 10.89 -4.87 -0.43
CA PHE A 179 11.49 -4.64 0.89
C PHE A 179 10.71 -5.35 1.99
N GLN A 180 11.35 -5.54 3.15
CA GLN A 180 10.67 -5.95 4.38
C GLN A 180 10.06 -4.72 5.07
N SER A 181 8.75 -4.74 5.31
CA SER A 181 8.04 -3.66 5.99
C SER A 181 8.29 -3.69 7.50
N ILE A 182 7.93 -2.61 8.19
CA ILE A 182 7.93 -2.52 9.65
C ILE A 182 7.02 -3.59 10.31
N LEU A 183 6.04 -4.14 9.59
CA LEU A 183 5.20 -5.26 10.02
C LEU A 183 5.85 -6.63 9.74
N GLY A 184 7.08 -6.64 9.23
CA GLY A 184 7.85 -7.82 8.83
C GLY A 184 7.34 -8.54 7.58
N GLU A 185 6.40 -7.95 6.85
CA GLU A 185 5.90 -8.49 5.58
C GLU A 185 6.81 -8.10 4.41
N ARG A 186 6.89 -8.91 3.35
CA ARG A 186 7.60 -8.52 2.13
C ARG A 186 6.67 -7.77 1.18
N LEU A 187 6.87 -6.46 1.10
CA LEU A 187 6.08 -5.57 0.26
C LEU A 187 6.81 -5.21 -1.04
N GLY A 188 6.02 -4.91 -2.07
CA GLY A 188 6.42 -4.32 -3.33
C GLY A 188 5.83 -2.93 -3.49
N GLN A 189 6.59 -2.00 -4.08
CA GLN A 189 6.16 -0.62 -4.35
C GLN A 189 6.69 -0.17 -5.71
N SER A 190 5.82 0.41 -6.55
CA SER A 190 6.21 0.91 -7.88
C SER A 190 7.16 2.11 -7.78
N VAL A 191 8.17 2.16 -8.65
CA VAL A 191 9.16 3.25 -8.74
C VAL A 191 9.37 3.62 -10.22
N PRO A 192 9.18 4.89 -10.61
CA PRO A 192 9.44 5.33 -11.98
C PRO A 192 10.95 5.56 -12.21
N ALA A 193 11.41 5.33 -13.44
CA ALA A 193 12.73 5.77 -13.91
C ALA A 193 12.53 6.70 -15.11
N LEU A 194 12.66 8.01 -14.91
CA LEU A 194 12.43 9.01 -15.95
C LEU A 194 13.69 9.26 -16.79
N ALA A 195 13.52 9.39 -18.10
CA ALA A 195 14.65 9.60 -19.02
C ALA A 195 15.47 10.84 -18.67
N GLY A 196 16.79 10.68 -18.58
CA GLY A 196 17.73 11.76 -18.25
C GLY A 196 17.62 12.28 -16.82
N ARG A 197 16.94 11.55 -15.93
CA ARG A 197 16.74 11.92 -14.52
C ARG A 197 17.13 10.77 -13.61
N GLN A 198 17.38 11.13 -12.36
CA GLN A 198 17.65 10.20 -11.28
C GLN A 198 16.45 10.17 -10.36
N THR A 199 15.93 8.98 -10.07
CA THR A 199 14.85 8.79 -9.09
C THR A 199 15.48 8.48 -7.74
N LEU A 200 15.28 9.36 -6.78
CA LEU A 200 15.71 9.19 -5.40
C LEU A 200 14.54 8.63 -4.59
N VAL A 201 14.76 7.50 -3.92
CA VAL A 201 13.76 6.82 -3.09
C VAL A 201 14.29 6.79 -1.65
N PHE A 202 13.72 7.64 -0.79
CA PHE A 202 14.05 7.71 0.62
C PHE A 202 13.18 6.73 1.40
N LEU A 203 13.77 5.61 1.84
CA LEU A 203 13.14 4.58 2.64
C LEU A 203 13.50 4.80 4.11
N THR A 204 12.49 5.09 4.94
CA THR A 204 12.72 5.24 6.38
C THR A 204 12.54 3.89 7.07
N VAL A 205 13.56 3.42 7.76
CA VAL A 205 13.52 2.25 8.62
C VAL A 205 13.05 2.68 10.00
N SER A 206 12.04 1.99 10.49
CA SER A 206 11.44 2.24 11.79
C SER A 206 11.42 0.95 12.61
N HIS A 207 11.24 1.11 13.92
CA HIS A 207 11.02 0.03 14.88
C HIS A 207 9.57 0.09 15.37
N THR A 208 8.91 -1.05 15.47
CA THR A 208 7.59 -1.16 16.11
C THR A 208 7.47 -2.45 16.90
N LYS A 209 6.52 -2.48 17.84
CA LYS A 209 6.12 -3.69 18.54
C LYS A 209 4.86 -4.26 17.90
N LEU A 210 4.93 -5.51 17.46
CA LEU A 210 3.79 -6.24 16.91
C LEU A 210 3.20 -7.12 17.99
N ILE A 211 1.87 -7.12 18.09
CA ILE A 211 1.16 -8.12 18.89
C ILE A 211 0.90 -9.31 17.98
N VAL A 212 1.55 -10.44 18.26
CA VAL A 212 1.45 -11.67 17.47
C VAL A 212 0.80 -12.75 18.33
N ALA A 213 -0.18 -13.46 17.79
CA ALA A 213 -0.77 -14.60 18.49
C ALA A 213 0.23 -15.75 18.60
N ASP A 214 0.36 -16.33 19.80
CA ASP A 214 1.08 -17.56 20.08
C ASP A 214 0.19 -18.54 20.85
N GLY A 215 -0.40 -19.51 20.15
CA GLY A 215 -1.40 -20.39 20.75
C GLY A 215 -2.65 -19.61 21.17
N GLU A 216 -2.93 -19.62 22.47
CA GLU A 216 -4.04 -18.87 23.09
C GLU A 216 -3.59 -17.53 23.70
N GLU A 217 -2.28 -17.23 23.67
CA GLU A 217 -1.68 -16.01 24.22
C GLU A 217 -1.29 -15.03 23.10
N PHE A 218 -0.98 -13.79 23.51
CA PHE A 218 -0.49 -12.74 22.61
C PHE A 218 0.87 -12.24 23.11
N ASP A 219 1.87 -12.31 22.25
CA ASP A 219 3.22 -11.85 22.52
C ASP A 219 3.52 -10.51 21.83
N GLU A 220 4.27 -9.64 22.50
CA GLU A 220 4.91 -8.49 21.88
C GLU A 220 6.21 -8.92 21.17
N GLU A 221 6.31 -8.66 19.86
CA GLU A 221 7.51 -8.89 19.05
C GLU A 221 8.07 -7.56 18.54
N ASP A 222 9.34 -7.29 18.83
CA ASP A 222 10.06 -6.18 18.21
C ASP A 222 10.27 -6.48 16.71
N SER A 223 9.76 -5.59 15.86
CA SER A 223 9.87 -5.68 14.41
C SER A 223 10.54 -4.44 13.85
N VAL A 224 11.55 -4.66 13.01
CA VAL A 224 12.30 -3.61 12.32
C VAL A 224 12.13 -3.78 10.83
N GLY A 225 11.80 -2.69 10.14
CA GLY A 225 11.65 -2.71 8.70
C GLY A 225 11.36 -1.34 8.12
N VAL A 226 11.16 -1.28 6.81
CA VAL A 226 10.80 -0.04 6.12
C VAL A 226 9.37 0.35 6.47
N ASP A 227 9.17 1.60 6.87
CA ASP A 227 7.85 2.21 6.95
C ASP A 227 7.49 2.82 5.59
N PRO A 228 6.62 2.16 4.80
CA PRO A 228 6.22 2.68 3.51
C PRO A 228 5.54 4.04 3.61
N ALA A 229 4.79 4.34 4.68
CA ALA A 229 4.08 5.62 4.82
C ALA A 229 5.05 6.82 4.92
N ARG A 230 6.26 6.59 5.44
CA ARG A 230 7.34 7.59 5.51
C ARG A 230 8.24 7.61 4.27
N THR A 231 7.96 6.80 3.26
CA THR A 231 8.74 6.78 2.02
C THR A 231 8.52 8.08 1.24
N THR A 232 9.59 8.61 0.64
CA THR A 232 9.51 9.77 -0.27
C THR A 232 10.21 9.41 -1.58
N ILE A 233 9.54 9.64 -2.71
CA ILE A 233 10.13 9.45 -4.05
C ILE A 233 10.15 10.80 -4.74
N ILE A 234 11.31 11.21 -5.23
CA ILE A 234 11.46 12.41 -6.07
C ILE A 234 12.31 12.09 -7.28
N THR A 235 12.30 12.95 -8.29
CA THR A 235 13.31 12.90 -9.33
C THR A 235 14.11 14.19 -9.44
N VAL A 236 15.38 14.05 -9.76
CA VAL A 236 16.33 15.17 -9.90
C VAL A 236 17.05 15.06 -11.23
N ARG A 237 17.43 16.20 -11.78
CA ARG A 237 18.48 16.26 -12.79
C ARG A 237 19.81 16.41 -12.05
N GLY A 238 20.86 15.77 -12.54
CA GLY A 238 22.18 15.84 -11.90
C GLY A 238 22.89 17.20 -12.03
N ASP A 239 22.23 18.22 -12.60
CA ASP A 239 22.73 19.59 -12.75
C ASP A 239 22.01 20.61 -11.83
N GLU A 240 21.27 20.14 -10.83
CA GLU A 240 20.48 20.99 -9.95
C GLU A 240 21.23 21.41 -8.69
N GLU A 241 20.99 22.65 -8.27
CA GLU A 241 21.49 23.20 -7.02
C GLU A 241 20.85 22.50 -5.81
N ASP A 242 21.64 22.22 -4.76
CA ASP A 242 21.23 21.44 -3.59
C ASP A 242 19.94 21.95 -2.94
N TYR A 243 19.78 23.27 -2.83
CA TYR A 243 18.57 23.87 -2.23
C TYR A 243 17.29 23.48 -2.99
N ARG A 244 17.35 23.30 -4.32
CA ARG A 244 16.20 22.88 -5.12
C ARG A 244 15.83 21.44 -4.85
N VAL A 245 16.82 20.58 -4.65
CA VAL A 245 16.58 19.18 -4.30
C VAL A 245 15.93 19.09 -2.92
N ARG A 246 16.47 19.81 -1.93
CA ARG A 246 15.88 19.89 -0.58
C ARG A 246 14.43 20.37 -0.62
N GLU A 247 14.18 21.44 -1.37
CA GLU A 247 12.85 22.01 -1.51
C GLU A 247 11.86 21.03 -2.17
N ARG A 248 12.30 20.27 -3.16
CA ARG A 248 11.48 19.21 -3.76
C ARG A 248 11.17 18.07 -2.80
N VAL A 249 12.13 17.63 -2.00
CA VAL A 249 11.87 16.61 -0.95
C VAL A 249 10.79 17.14 0.01
N ARG A 250 10.91 18.40 0.44
CA ARG A 250 9.94 19.03 1.34
C ARG A 250 8.54 19.11 0.72
N LEU A 251 8.43 19.66 -0.49
CA LEU A 251 7.15 19.78 -1.20
C LEU A 251 6.55 18.41 -1.54
N ALA A 252 7.36 17.43 -1.92
CA ALA A 252 6.88 16.06 -2.16
C ALA A 252 6.29 15.47 -0.88
N ARG A 253 6.96 15.60 0.27
CA ARG A 253 6.42 15.14 1.57
C ARG A 253 5.13 15.86 1.94
N LEU A 254 5.04 17.17 1.68
CA LEU A 254 3.82 17.94 1.90
C LEU A 254 2.65 17.41 1.06
N MET A 255 2.86 17.20 -0.24
CA MET A 255 1.81 16.67 -1.13
C MET A 255 1.43 15.22 -0.78
N LEU A 256 2.41 14.39 -0.42
CA LEU A 256 2.16 13.02 0.05
C LEU A 256 1.35 13.03 1.35
N PHE A 257 1.66 13.94 2.28
CA PHE A 257 0.87 14.16 3.50
C PHE A 257 -0.56 14.59 3.17
N ASP A 258 -0.75 15.48 2.19
CA ASP A 258 -2.09 15.91 1.73
C ASP A 258 -2.91 14.77 1.15
N LEU A 259 -2.28 13.88 0.39
CA LEU A 259 -2.93 12.69 -0.16
C LEU A 259 -3.37 11.72 0.95
N THR A 260 -2.54 11.50 1.98
CA THR A 260 -2.86 10.62 3.11
C THR A 260 -3.97 11.19 3.98
N ASN A 261 -3.87 12.45 4.36
CA ASN A 261 -4.75 13.06 5.36
C ASN A 261 -5.95 13.78 4.76
N ALA A 262 -6.10 13.70 3.44
CA ALA A 262 -7.14 14.39 2.71
C ALA A 262 -7.13 15.92 2.92
N THR A 263 -5.96 16.53 3.14
CA THR A 263 -5.77 17.98 3.27
C THR A 263 -5.47 18.65 1.92
N ASN A 264 -5.26 19.96 1.93
CA ASN A 264 -4.91 20.75 0.75
C ASN A 264 -3.89 21.83 1.13
N SER A 265 -2.65 21.68 0.67
CA SER A 265 -1.58 22.66 0.86
C SER A 265 -1.19 23.39 -0.44
N LEU A 266 -2.06 23.38 -1.46
CA LEU A 266 -1.87 24.09 -2.73
C LEU A 266 -2.13 25.60 -2.57
N SER A 267 -1.25 26.30 -1.85
CA SER A 267 -1.25 27.78 -1.81
C SER A 267 -0.76 28.37 -3.14
N ASP A 268 -1.01 29.65 -3.37
CA ASP A 268 -0.58 30.34 -4.60
C ASP A 268 0.93 30.21 -4.85
N ASP A 269 1.75 30.25 -3.79
CA ASP A 269 3.19 30.05 -3.91
C ASP A 269 3.56 28.62 -4.34
N VAL A 270 2.90 27.60 -3.77
CA VAL A 270 3.12 26.20 -4.15
C VAL A 270 2.70 26.00 -5.60
N VAL A 271 1.55 26.55 -5.98
CA VAL A 271 1.03 26.52 -7.36
C VAL A 271 2.01 27.21 -8.32
N ALA A 272 2.59 28.35 -7.95
CA ALA A 272 3.60 29.04 -8.75
C ALA A 272 4.86 28.17 -8.96
N VAL A 273 5.31 27.45 -7.92
CA VAL A 273 6.41 26.47 -8.05
C VAL A 273 6.01 25.34 -9.00
N LEU A 274 4.79 24.80 -8.91
CA LEU A 274 4.32 23.72 -9.79
C LEU A 274 4.13 24.19 -11.24
N ASP A 275 3.77 25.44 -11.47
CA ASP A 275 3.63 26.05 -12.79
C ASP A 275 4.99 26.26 -13.48
N ASP A 276 6.10 26.42 -12.74
CA ASP A 276 7.44 26.54 -13.33
C ASP A 276 7.76 25.32 -14.22
N PRO A 277 8.05 25.49 -15.53
CA PRO A 277 8.37 24.38 -16.44
C PRO A 277 9.63 23.59 -16.04
N LYS A 278 10.50 24.14 -15.19
CA LYS A 278 11.70 23.48 -14.66
C LYS A 278 11.40 22.59 -13.44
N THR A 279 10.20 22.69 -12.87
CA THR A 279 9.80 21.88 -11.73
C THR A 279 9.74 20.40 -12.10
N ASP A 280 10.15 19.59 -11.15
CA ASP A 280 10.21 18.14 -11.28
C ASP A 280 8.85 17.56 -11.75
N PRO A 281 8.82 16.78 -12.84
CA PRO A 281 7.57 16.23 -13.36
C PRO A 281 6.86 15.30 -12.35
N LEU A 282 7.61 14.64 -11.46
CA LEU A 282 6.99 13.80 -10.43
C LEU A 282 6.34 14.67 -9.33
N LEU A 283 6.98 15.77 -8.93
CA LEU A 283 6.38 16.75 -8.03
C LEU A 283 5.14 17.42 -8.63
N LYS A 284 5.17 17.81 -9.92
CA LYS A 284 3.97 18.30 -10.63
C LYS A 284 2.84 17.29 -10.61
N LEU A 285 3.16 16.01 -10.83
CA LEU A 285 2.19 14.94 -10.74
C LEU A 285 1.60 14.85 -9.33
N TYR A 286 2.39 14.94 -8.25
CA TYR A 286 1.84 14.96 -6.89
C TYR A 286 0.88 16.13 -6.66
N GLY A 287 1.24 17.34 -7.09
CA GLY A 287 0.35 18.50 -7.02
C GLY A 287 -0.96 18.28 -7.78
N ALA A 288 -0.90 17.68 -8.98
CA ALA A 288 -2.09 17.34 -9.75
C ALA A 288 -2.98 16.31 -9.06
N LEU A 289 -2.38 15.29 -8.45
CA LEU A 289 -3.11 14.26 -7.69
C LEU A 289 -3.78 14.84 -6.44
N VAL A 290 -3.13 15.77 -5.74
CA VAL A 290 -3.72 16.50 -4.60
C VAL A 290 -4.92 17.32 -5.07
N ALA A 291 -4.75 18.15 -6.10
CA ALA A 291 -5.82 18.98 -6.65
C ALA A 291 -7.04 18.16 -7.09
N LEU A 292 -6.83 17.06 -7.82
CA LEU A 292 -7.90 16.16 -8.25
C LEU A 292 -8.59 15.48 -7.07
N SER A 293 -7.84 15.08 -6.04
CA SER A 293 -8.40 14.48 -4.82
C SER A 293 -9.23 15.48 -4.00
N VAL A 294 -8.78 16.74 -3.92
CA VAL A 294 -9.52 17.83 -3.26
C VAL A 294 -10.81 18.12 -4.02
N HIS A 295 -10.74 18.23 -5.35
CA HIS A 295 -11.92 18.43 -6.21
C HIS A 295 -12.94 17.32 -6.03
N GLU A 296 -12.50 16.06 -5.97
CA GLU A 296 -13.39 14.93 -5.74
C GLU A 296 -14.15 14.99 -4.42
N ARG A 297 -13.49 15.44 -3.35
CA ARG A 297 -14.10 15.54 -2.01
C ARG A 297 -14.99 16.77 -1.86
N SER A 298 -14.57 17.90 -2.40
CA SER A 298 -15.15 19.22 -2.09
C SER A 298 -15.92 19.85 -3.25
N GLY A 299 -15.88 19.26 -4.46
CA GLY A 299 -16.44 19.84 -5.68
C GLY A 299 -15.64 21.04 -6.23
N SER A 300 -14.75 21.64 -5.43
CA SER A 300 -13.89 22.76 -5.81
C SER A 300 -12.45 22.56 -5.31
N ILE A 301 -11.49 23.12 -6.05
CA ILE A 301 -10.05 23.19 -5.69
C ILE A 301 -9.75 24.49 -4.95
N THR A 302 -10.64 25.50 -5.01
CA THR A 302 -10.33 26.84 -4.48
C THR A 302 -9.96 26.77 -3.00
N PRO A 303 -8.85 27.42 -2.60
CA PRO A 303 -8.48 27.54 -1.20
C PRO A 303 -9.67 28.04 -0.37
N SER A 304 -9.81 27.53 0.84
CA SER A 304 -10.96 27.79 1.73
C SER A 304 -11.22 29.28 1.97
N GLU A 305 -10.25 30.15 1.72
CA GLU A 305 -10.30 31.59 1.94
C GLU A 305 -11.24 32.33 0.97
N ALA A 306 -11.52 31.78 -0.22
CA ALA A 306 -12.36 32.44 -1.24
C ALA A 306 -13.87 32.13 -1.16
N ARG A 307 -14.35 31.44 -0.11
CA ARG A 307 -15.74 30.93 -0.03
C ARG A 307 -16.82 31.95 0.37
N GLN A 308 -16.52 33.26 0.39
CA GLN A 308 -17.48 34.25 0.90
C GLN A 308 -18.64 34.59 -0.04
N ASP A 309 -18.55 34.30 -1.34
CA ASP A 309 -19.65 34.54 -2.28
C ASP A 309 -20.26 33.24 -2.76
N GLY A 310 -21.53 32.97 -2.39
CA GLY A 310 -22.27 31.72 -2.59
C GLY A 310 -22.55 31.26 -4.03
N ILE A 311 -21.61 31.49 -4.96
CA ILE A 311 -21.62 30.95 -6.32
C ILE A 311 -20.98 29.56 -6.27
N LEU A 312 -21.77 28.53 -6.58
CA LEU A 312 -21.27 27.17 -6.80
C LEU A 312 -20.21 27.21 -7.92
N SER A 313 -18.94 27.15 -7.54
CA SER A 313 -17.83 27.24 -8.49
C SER A 313 -17.76 25.96 -9.33
N PHE A 314 -18.06 26.08 -10.61
CA PHE A 314 -17.67 25.08 -11.60
C PHE A 314 -16.16 24.85 -11.52
N PHE A 315 -15.72 23.64 -11.87
CA PHE A 315 -14.30 23.35 -12.06
C PHE A 315 -13.74 24.31 -13.11
N ASP A 316 -12.96 25.29 -12.66
CA ASP A 316 -12.51 26.39 -13.51
C ASP A 316 -11.66 25.86 -14.68
N GLN A 317 -11.87 26.43 -15.87
CA GLN A 317 -11.07 26.14 -17.05
C GLN A 317 -9.58 26.41 -16.79
N SER A 318 -9.26 27.37 -15.91
CA SER A 318 -7.89 27.66 -15.48
C SER A 318 -7.21 26.45 -14.83
N TRP A 319 -7.88 25.79 -13.88
CA TRP A 319 -7.37 24.59 -13.21
C TRP A 319 -7.28 23.40 -14.15
N THR A 320 -8.22 23.26 -15.08
CA THR A 320 -8.15 22.20 -16.10
C THR A 320 -6.87 22.32 -16.92
N ALA A 321 -6.54 23.52 -17.40
CA ALA A 321 -5.33 23.78 -18.17
C ALA A 321 -4.07 23.52 -17.34
N ARG A 322 -4.00 24.03 -16.10
CA ARG A 322 -2.88 23.79 -15.18
C ARG A 322 -2.65 22.31 -14.91
N LEU A 323 -3.72 21.57 -14.58
CA LEU A 323 -3.61 20.14 -14.28
C LEU A 323 -3.17 19.34 -15.50
N ARG A 324 -3.62 19.71 -16.70
CA ARG A 324 -3.13 19.10 -17.94
C ARG A 324 -1.63 19.33 -18.13
N ASP A 325 -1.14 20.51 -17.81
CA ASP A 325 0.28 20.85 -17.94
C ASP A 325 1.13 20.18 -16.84
N TRP A 326 0.56 19.97 -15.65
CA TRP A 326 1.21 19.27 -14.54
C TRP A 326 1.26 17.75 -14.73
N ILE A 327 0.22 17.16 -15.34
CA ILE A 327 0.19 15.74 -15.66
C ILE A 327 1.01 15.52 -16.93
N ALA A 328 2.28 15.18 -16.75
CA ALA A 328 3.18 14.92 -17.85
C ALA A 328 2.62 13.87 -18.82
N LYS A 329 2.91 14.05 -20.13
CA LYS A 329 2.34 13.24 -21.22
C LYS A 329 2.54 11.75 -20.93
N PRO A 330 1.47 10.94 -20.78
CA PRO A 330 1.59 9.53 -20.42
C PRO A 330 2.40 8.66 -21.40
N ALA A 331 2.65 9.15 -22.62
CA ALA A 331 3.50 8.50 -23.61
C ALA A 331 5.01 8.66 -23.33
N GLN A 332 5.41 9.56 -22.43
CA GLN A 332 6.81 9.76 -22.08
C GLN A 332 7.39 8.48 -21.43
N PRO A 333 8.55 7.98 -21.90
CA PRO A 333 9.18 6.81 -21.32
C PRO A 333 9.46 6.98 -19.82
N GLY A 334 9.05 6.00 -19.03
CA GLY A 334 9.29 5.96 -17.59
C GLY A 334 8.24 6.64 -16.72
N LEU A 335 7.26 7.31 -17.32
CA LEU A 335 6.23 7.99 -16.54
C LEU A 335 5.37 6.98 -15.76
N PRO A 336 5.07 7.28 -14.48
CA PRO A 336 4.31 6.38 -13.63
C PRO A 336 2.88 6.23 -14.17
N THR A 337 2.26 5.07 -13.90
CA THR A 337 0.86 4.80 -14.28
C THR A 337 -0.13 5.73 -13.60
N ASP A 338 0.29 6.40 -12.54
CA ASP A 338 -0.40 7.46 -11.82
C ASP A 338 -0.82 8.62 -12.74
N ALA A 339 0.03 9.04 -13.67
CA ALA A 339 -0.32 10.11 -14.61
C ALA A 339 -1.46 9.71 -15.56
N LEU A 340 -1.48 8.45 -16.00
CA LEU A 340 -2.56 7.96 -16.83
C LEU A 340 -3.89 7.91 -16.07
N ALA A 341 -3.85 7.44 -14.81
CA ALA A 341 -5.01 7.46 -13.94
C ALA A 341 -5.49 8.90 -13.65
N ALA A 342 -4.56 9.83 -13.48
CA ALA A 342 -4.86 11.26 -13.31
C ALA A 342 -5.51 11.86 -14.57
N CYS A 343 -5.02 11.55 -15.78
CA CYS A 343 -5.67 11.95 -17.03
C CYS A 343 -7.11 11.41 -17.10
N TRP A 344 -7.33 10.15 -16.73
CA TRP A 344 -8.68 9.57 -16.72
C TRP A 344 -9.59 10.26 -15.73
N ARG A 345 -9.09 10.58 -14.53
CA ARG A 345 -9.84 11.32 -13.54
C ARG A 345 -10.17 12.73 -14.00
N LEU A 346 -9.19 13.44 -14.56
CA LEU A 346 -9.38 14.79 -15.09
C LEU A 346 -10.41 14.82 -16.22
N GLN A 347 -10.34 13.87 -17.17
CA GLN A 347 -11.33 13.76 -18.26
C GLN A 347 -12.74 13.46 -17.75
N ARG A 348 -12.87 12.70 -16.66
CA ARG A 348 -14.18 12.43 -16.05
C ARG A 348 -14.75 13.66 -15.35
N SER A 349 -13.90 14.42 -14.65
CA SER A 349 -14.29 15.68 -14.01
C SER A 349 -14.59 16.79 -15.01
N ASN A 350 -13.87 16.83 -16.14
CA ASN A 350 -14.08 17.76 -17.23
C ASN A 350 -13.93 17.05 -18.59
N PRO A 351 -15.04 16.70 -19.27
CA PRO A 351 -15.01 16.02 -20.57
C PRO A 351 -14.32 16.80 -21.69
N HIS A 352 -14.04 18.09 -21.50
CA HIS A 352 -13.33 18.93 -22.46
C HIS A 352 -11.85 19.15 -22.09
N ALA A 353 -11.34 18.46 -21.06
CA ALA A 353 -9.94 18.60 -20.63
C ALA A 353 -8.95 18.18 -21.73
N PHE A 354 -9.27 17.12 -22.46
CA PHE A 354 -8.49 16.63 -23.58
C PHE A 354 -9.32 16.69 -24.87
N ASP A 355 -8.69 17.10 -25.97
CA ASP A 355 -9.31 16.90 -27.27
C ASP A 355 -9.38 15.39 -27.62
N MET A 356 -10.29 15.01 -28.52
CA MET A 356 -10.46 13.60 -28.89
C MET A 356 -9.19 12.99 -29.52
N ALA A 357 -8.36 13.78 -30.19
CA ALA A 357 -7.13 13.29 -30.82
C ALA A 357 -6.07 12.96 -29.74
N GLU A 358 -5.83 13.87 -28.80
CA GLU A 358 -4.95 13.72 -27.65
C GLU A 358 -5.42 12.55 -26.78
N TRP A 359 -6.71 12.46 -26.46
CA TRP A 359 -7.27 11.36 -25.68
C TRP A 359 -7.02 10.00 -26.34
N ASN A 360 -7.14 9.91 -27.67
CA ASN A 360 -6.88 8.69 -28.42
C ASN A 360 -5.39 8.30 -28.47
N THR A 361 -4.47 9.25 -28.25
CA THR A 361 -3.03 8.95 -28.13
C THR A 361 -2.64 8.41 -26.76
N LEU A 362 -3.47 8.62 -25.73
CA LEU A 362 -3.18 8.13 -24.39
C LEU A 362 -3.18 6.59 -24.38
N PRO A 363 -2.28 5.96 -23.61
CA PRO A 363 -2.32 4.51 -23.44
C PRO A 363 -3.71 4.09 -22.93
N SER A 364 -4.34 3.14 -23.62
CA SER A 364 -5.67 2.66 -23.24
C SER A 364 -5.67 1.73 -22.03
N ARG A 365 -4.48 1.35 -21.52
CA ARG A 365 -4.35 0.38 -20.44
C ARG A 365 -3.17 0.64 -19.49
N ILE A 366 -3.41 0.35 -18.21
CA ILE A 366 -2.42 0.23 -17.14
C ILE A 366 -1.92 -1.21 -17.11
N GLU A 367 -0.60 -1.39 -17.25
CA GLU A 367 0.05 -2.71 -17.24
C GLU A 367 0.70 -3.07 -15.90
N ALA A 368 1.02 -2.05 -15.09
CA ALA A 368 1.61 -2.16 -13.77
C ALA A 368 0.80 -1.28 -12.80
N PRO A 369 0.66 -1.66 -11.53
CA PRO A 369 -0.07 -0.87 -10.55
C PRO A 369 0.51 0.55 -10.43
N PRO A 370 -0.33 1.59 -10.25
CA PRO A 370 0.10 2.92 -9.81
C PRO A 370 0.95 2.87 -8.55
N MET A 371 1.71 3.92 -8.33
CA MET A 371 2.55 4.10 -7.16
C MET A 371 1.73 4.61 -5.96
N LEU A 372 0.68 5.38 -6.20
CA LEU A 372 -0.17 5.98 -5.18
C LEU A 372 -1.56 5.35 -5.15
N GLU A 373 -2.12 5.25 -3.94
CA GLU A 373 -3.41 4.59 -3.70
C GLU A 373 -4.57 5.34 -4.37
N CYS A 374 -4.56 6.68 -4.36
CA CYS A 374 -5.58 7.49 -5.01
C CYS A 374 -5.64 7.25 -6.53
N ALA A 375 -4.48 7.13 -7.19
CA ALA A 375 -4.40 6.81 -8.60
C ALA A 375 -4.87 5.38 -8.89
N TRP A 376 -4.61 4.43 -7.99
CA TRP A 376 -5.12 3.07 -8.11
C TRP A 376 -6.64 3.01 -8.01
N ARG A 377 -7.24 3.77 -7.10
CA ARG A 377 -8.69 3.93 -6.99
C ARG A 377 -9.29 4.43 -8.30
N TRP A 378 -8.77 5.51 -8.88
CA TRP A 378 -9.27 6.00 -10.17
C TRP A 378 -9.06 5.01 -11.33
N ALA A 379 -7.96 4.25 -11.31
CA ALA A 379 -7.75 3.17 -12.27
C ALA A 379 -8.79 2.05 -12.13
N ILE A 380 -9.20 1.71 -10.90
CA ILE A 380 -10.28 0.75 -10.65
C ILE A 380 -11.60 1.30 -11.17
N GLU A 381 -11.95 2.54 -10.87
CA GLU A 381 -13.18 3.17 -11.38
C GLU A 381 -13.22 3.15 -12.90
N GLU A 382 -12.11 3.53 -13.54
CA GLU A 382 -12.00 3.50 -15.00
C GLU A 382 -12.12 2.09 -15.56
N SER A 383 -11.66 1.08 -14.82
CA SER A 383 -11.82 -0.32 -15.22
C SER A 383 -13.29 -0.77 -15.22
N ILE A 384 -14.18 -0.12 -14.47
CA ILE A 384 -15.62 -0.44 -14.48
C ILE A 384 -16.26 0.08 -15.78
N ALA A 385 -15.94 1.31 -16.17
CA ALA A 385 -16.38 1.89 -17.45
C ALA A 385 -15.73 1.18 -18.66
N ARG A 386 -14.43 0.90 -18.57
CA ARG A 386 -13.63 0.23 -19.60
C ARG A 386 -12.94 -1.01 -19.02
N PRO A 387 -13.53 -2.22 -19.10
CA PRO A 387 -12.96 -3.44 -18.52
C PRO A 387 -11.56 -3.85 -18.99
N SER A 388 -11.01 -3.20 -20.01
CA SER A 388 -9.66 -3.39 -20.53
C SER A 388 -8.64 -2.37 -20.00
N ALA A 389 -9.09 -1.32 -19.29
CA ALA A 389 -8.25 -0.24 -18.78
C ALA A 389 -7.18 -0.71 -17.80
N VAL A 390 -7.43 -1.80 -17.06
CA VAL A 390 -6.44 -2.42 -16.18
C VAL A 390 -6.13 -3.83 -16.66
N ARG A 391 -4.88 -4.07 -17.04
CA ARG A 391 -4.42 -5.39 -17.50
C ARG A 391 -4.28 -6.33 -16.30
N GLY A 392 -4.78 -7.56 -16.44
CA GLY A 392 -4.63 -8.61 -15.41
C GLY A 392 -3.23 -9.23 -15.37
N THR A 393 -2.18 -8.42 -15.24
CA THR A 393 -0.81 -8.91 -15.01
C THR A 393 -0.68 -9.53 -13.61
N ALA A 394 0.38 -10.30 -13.36
CA ALA A 394 0.60 -10.96 -12.07
C ALA A 394 0.71 -9.94 -10.92
N ILE A 395 1.45 -8.85 -11.16
CA ILE A 395 1.64 -7.73 -10.22
C ILE A 395 0.33 -6.96 -9.94
N VAL A 396 -0.51 -6.73 -10.95
CA VAL A 396 -1.84 -6.13 -10.76
C VAL A 396 -2.74 -7.05 -9.94
N ALA A 397 -2.71 -8.36 -10.21
CA ALA A 397 -3.44 -9.34 -9.41
C ALA A 397 -2.88 -9.46 -7.98
N ALA A 398 -1.58 -9.22 -7.76
CA ALA A 398 -0.97 -9.16 -6.44
C ALA A 398 -1.50 -7.95 -5.67
N THR A 399 -1.45 -6.79 -6.31
CA THR A 399 -1.91 -5.50 -5.78
C THR A 399 -3.37 -5.58 -5.36
N ALA A 400 -4.24 -6.06 -6.25
CA ALA A 400 -5.67 -6.22 -5.97
C ALA A 400 -5.99 -7.22 -4.84
N ARG A 401 -5.06 -8.10 -4.46
CA ARG A 401 -5.24 -9.09 -3.39
C ARG A 401 -4.66 -8.67 -2.05
N SER A 402 -3.70 -7.76 -2.06
CA SER A 402 -2.81 -7.54 -0.91
C SER A 402 -2.35 -6.08 -0.80
N ALA A 403 -3.11 -5.14 -1.35
CA ALA A 403 -2.87 -3.73 -1.13
C ALA A 403 -2.98 -3.44 0.38
N GLY A 404 -1.87 -3.00 0.97
CA GLY A 404 -1.80 -2.64 2.38
C GLY A 404 -2.15 -1.16 2.61
N GLY A 405 -2.59 -0.81 3.83
CA GLY A 405 -2.97 0.55 4.23
C GLY A 405 -1.78 1.49 4.46
N SER A 406 -0.85 1.54 3.51
CA SER A 406 0.38 2.32 3.57
C SER A 406 0.23 3.69 2.90
N GLN A 407 -0.91 4.35 3.14
CA GLN A 407 -1.22 5.63 2.50
C GLN A 407 -0.08 6.66 2.70
N PRO A 408 0.30 7.38 1.64
CA PRO A 408 -0.42 7.52 0.37
C PRO A 408 0.01 6.49 -0.69
N TRP A 409 0.96 5.63 -0.36
CA TRP A 409 1.59 4.70 -1.29
C TRP A 409 0.78 3.42 -1.47
N LEU A 410 0.73 2.95 -2.70
CA LEU A 410 0.21 1.64 -3.01
C LEU A 410 1.32 0.60 -2.85
N CYS A 411 1.28 -0.14 -1.74
CA CYS A 411 2.16 -1.27 -1.47
C CYS A 411 1.40 -2.59 -1.55
N TRP A 412 2.04 -3.66 -2.03
CA TRP A 412 1.41 -4.99 -2.10
C TRP A 412 2.34 -6.09 -1.61
N GLN A 413 1.80 -7.21 -1.14
CA GLN A 413 2.63 -8.35 -0.73
C GLN A 413 3.24 -9.03 -1.96
N LEU A 414 4.58 -9.15 -2.01
CA LEU A 414 5.28 -9.78 -3.14
C LEU A 414 4.91 -11.26 -3.30
N ALA A 415 4.61 -11.95 -2.19
CA ALA A 415 4.14 -13.33 -2.22
C ALA A 415 2.83 -13.48 -3.04
N ALA A 416 1.99 -12.44 -3.09
CA ALA A 416 0.76 -12.46 -3.85
C ALA A 416 1.00 -12.44 -5.37
N ALA A 417 2.15 -11.98 -5.88
CA ALA A 417 2.46 -12.00 -7.31
C ALA A 417 2.67 -13.43 -7.86
N LYS A 418 3.11 -14.37 -7.00
CA LYS A 418 3.38 -15.76 -7.38
C LYS A 418 2.10 -16.56 -7.69
N ALA A 419 0.94 -16.13 -7.20
CA ALA A 419 -0.29 -16.86 -7.38
C ALA A 419 -0.83 -16.68 -8.82
N ARG A 420 -0.70 -17.75 -9.63
CA ARG A 420 -1.09 -17.79 -11.05
C ARG A 420 -2.46 -17.16 -11.30
N PHE A 421 -2.50 -16.21 -12.24
CA PHE A 421 -3.75 -15.67 -12.75
C PHE A 421 -4.37 -16.67 -13.72
N SER A 422 -5.45 -17.34 -13.29
CA SER A 422 -6.28 -18.12 -14.21
C SER A 422 -7.25 -17.17 -14.93
N PRO A 423 -7.20 -17.05 -16.28
CA PRO A 423 -8.14 -16.22 -17.02
C PRO A 423 -9.56 -16.77 -16.87
N VAL A 424 -10.50 -15.90 -16.56
CA VAL A 424 -11.92 -16.27 -16.48
C VAL A 424 -12.45 -16.46 -17.90
N ARG A 425 -13.05 -17.62 -18.20
CA ARG A 425 -13.77 -17.84 -19.46
C ARG A 425 -15.01 -16.95 -19.51
N ALA A 426 -15.18 -16.25 -20.63
CA ALA A 426 -16.04 -15.08 -20.82
C ALA A 426 -17.57 -15.30 -20.82
N LYS A 427 -18.11 -16.26 -20.05
CA LYS A 427 -19.57 -16.48 -19.97
C LYS A 427 -20.23 -16.02 -18.66
N ALA A 428 -19.48 -15.38 -17.76
CA ALA A 428 -20.07 -14.82 -16.55
C ALA A 428 -20.95 -13.62 -16.90
N GLY A 429 -22.20 -13.61 -16.41
CA GLY A 429 -23.19 -12.53 -16.62
C GLY A 429 -22.64 -11.14 -16.26
N ASP A 430 -23.35 -10.09 -16.67
CA ASP A 430 -22.98 -8.70 -16.41
C ASP A 430 -22.77 -8.40 -14.91
N LEU A 431 -21.92 -7.42 -14.60
CA LEU A 431 -21.56 -7.06 -13.22
C LEU A 431 -22.79 -6.69 -12.36
N PRO A 432 -23.75 -5.86 -12.85
CA PRO A 432 -24.96 -5.56 -12.08
C PRO A 432 -25.69 -6.84 -11.64
N SER A 433 -25.96 -7.75 -12.58
CA SER A 433 -26.65 -9.02 -12.26
C SER A 433 -25.87 -9.90 -11.29
N LEU A 434 -24.53 -9.92 -11.36
CA LEU A 434 -23.70 -10.68 -10.42
C LEU A 434 -23.74 -10.08 -9.01
N VAL A 435 -23.66 -8.75 -8.89
CA VAL A 435 -23.76 -8.06 -7.59
C VAL A 435 -25.13 -8.31 -6.96
N THR A 436 -26.22 -8.12 -7.72
CA THR A 436 -27.58 -8.41 -7.25
C THR A 436 -27.74 -9.86 -6.84
N ARG A 437 -27.19 -10.80 -7.61
CA ARG A 437 -27.24 -12.24 -7.29
C ARG A 437 -26.50 -12.57 -6.00
N VAL A 438 -25.30 -12.02 -5.80
CA VAL A 438 -24.53 -12.23 -4.56
C VAL A 438 -25.29 -11.63 -3.38
N ALA A 439 -25.72 -10.37 -3.47
CA ALA A 439 -26.48 -9.72 -2.40
C ALA A 439 -27.76 -10.49 -2.05
N GLY A 440 -28.53 -10.93 -3.04
CA GLY A 440 -29.75 -11.72 -2.83
C GLY A 440 -29.50 -13.07 -2.18
N LYS A 441 -28.40 -13.75 -2.52
CA LYS A 441 -28.00 -15.01 -1.86
C LYS A 441 -27.58 -14.81 -0.40
N VAL A 442 -26.88 -13.73 -0.10
CA VAL A 442 -26.52 -13.39 1.29
C VAL A 442 -27.77 -13.05 2.08
N ALA A 443 -28.67 -12.24 1.53
CA ALA A 443 -29.95 -11.90 2.16
C ALA A 443 -30.87 -13.11 2.38
N ALA A 444 -30.73 -14.18 1.58
CA ALA A 444 -31.46 -15.44 1.80
C ALA A 444 -30.84 -16.31 2.91
N LEU A 445 -29.55 -16.13 3.18
CA LEU A 445 -28.82 -16.84 4.25
C LEU A 445 -28.90 -16.12 5.60
N VAL A 446 -29.23 -14.84 5.58
CA VAL A 446 -29.16 -13.93 6.73
C VAL A 446 -30.53 -13.30 6.92
N ASP A 447 -31.11 -13.41 8.12
CA ASP A 447 -32.26 -12.58 8.46
C ASP A 447 -31.80 -11.10 8.49
N PRO A 448 -32.30 -10.23 7.60
CA PRO A 448 -31.91 -8.82 7.57
C PRO A 448 -32.23 -8.08 8.87
N HIS A 449 -33.05 -8.65 9.76
CA HIS A 449 -33.37 -8.08 11.06
C HIS A 449 -32.44 -8.53 12.20
N ASP A 450 -31.56 -9.52 11.99
CA ASP A 450 -30.65 -10.06 13.00
C ASP A 450 -29.19 -10.10 12.52
N LEU A 451 -28.65 -8.93 12.18
CA LEU A 451 -27.31 -8.79 11.62
C LEU A 451 -26.15 -9.16 12.57
N ASN A 452 -26.39 -9.34 13.87
CA ASN A 452 -25.30 -9.41 14.85
C ASN A 452 -24.88 -10.82 15.30
N ARG A 453 -25.75 -11.85 15.22
CA ARG A 453 -25.38 -13.22 15.65
C ARG A 453 -25.67 -14.30 14.62
N SER A 454 -26.87 -14.35 14.05
CA SER A 454 -27.19 -15.36 13.02
C SER A 454 -26.38 -15.17 11.73
N PHE A 455 -26.00 -13.92 11.44
CA PHE A 455 -25.18 -13.54 10.28
C PHE A 455 -23.85 -14.33 10.19
N LEU A 456 -23.11 -14.43 11.29
CA LEU A 456 -21.78 -15.05 11.30
C LEU A 456 -21.88 -16.55 11.05
N ASN A 457 -22.85 -17.22 11.68
CA ASN A 457 -23.04 -18.67 11.54
C ASN A 457 -23.30 -19.12 10.09
N GLY A 458 -24.05 -18.32 9.32
CA GLY A 458 -24.31 -18.62 7.90
C GLY A 458 -23.08 -18.52 7.01
N LEU A 459 -22.04 -17.81 7.45
CA LEU A 459 -20.81 -17.55 6.69
C LEU A 459 -19.57 -18.22 7.27
N GLU A 460 -19.64 -18.84 8.45
CA GLU A 460 -18.52 -19.45 9.20
C GLU A 460 -17.74 -20.51 8.39
N GLY A 461 -18.30 -21.07 7.32
CA GLY A 461 -17.62 -21.99 6.41
C GLY A 461 -16.93 -21.35 5.19
N LEU A 462 -17.12 -20.05 4.97
CA LEU A 462 -16.58 -19.34 3.81
C LEU A 462 -15.21 -18.73 4.12
N SER A 463 -14.34 -18.62 3.11
CA SER A 463 -13.08 -17.90 3.29
C SER A 463 -13.34 -16.43 3.67
N PRO A 464 -12.53 -15.78 4.53
CA PRO A 464 -12.74 -14.39 5.00
C PRO A 464 -12.97 -13.39 3.86
N ASP A 465 -12.21 -13.64 2.82
CA ASP A 465 -12.12 -12.95 1.57
C ASP A 465 -13.49 -12.98 0.81
N ILE A 466 -14.22 -14.11 0.88
CA ILE A 466 -15.58 -14.28 0.31
C ILE A 466 -16.60 -13.61 1.21
N GLN A 467 -16.46 -13.76 2.54
CA GLN A 467 -17.32 -13.10 3.52
C GLN A 467 -17.29 -11.58 3.35
N ALA A 468 -16.11 -10.98 3.26
CA ALA A 468 -15.93 -9.53 3.03
C ALA A 468 -16.59 -9.07 1.73
N THR A 469 -16.43 -9.83 0.64
CA THR A 469 -17.09 -9.52 -0.65
C THR A 469 -18.61 -9.57 -0.52
N ALA A 470 -19.13 -10.61 0.14
CA ALA A 470 -20.55 -10.87 0.32
C ALA A 470 -21.20 -9.77 1.19
N LEU A 471 -20.55 -9.42 2.30
CA LEU A 471 -20.91 -8.34 3.21
C LEU A 471 -20.95 -6.98 2.51
N ARG A 472 -19.90 -6.63 1.77
CA ARG A 472 -19.85 -5.35 1.05
C ARG A 472 -20.91 -5.26 -0.05
N ALA A 473 -21.13 -6.36 -0.79
CA ALA A 473 -22.20 -6.41 -1.78
C ALA A 473 -23.59 -6.23 -1.14
N LEU A 474 -23.84 -6.86 0.01
CA LEU A 474 -25.10 -6.68 0.75
C LEU A 474 -25.27 -5.23 1.22
N GLN A 475 -24.26 -4.66 1.88
CA GLN A 475 -24.28 -3.29 2.41
C GLN A 475 -24.61 -2.23 1.36
N LEU A 476 -24.10 -2.41 0.13
CA LEU A 476 -24.31 -1.44 -0.96
C LEU A 476 -25.66 -1.64 -1.67
N VAL A 477 -26.18 -2.88 -1.73
CA VAL A 477 -27.42 -3.18 -2.44
C VAL A 477 -28.67 -2.97 -1.57
N VAL A 478 -28.64 -3.39 -0.29
CA VAL A 478 -29.81 -3.35 0.60
C VAL A 478 -30.47 -1.96 0.71
N PRO A 479 -29.72 -0.85 0.84
CA PRO A 479 -30.34 0.47 0.96
C PRO A 479 -31.05 0.95 -0.31
N THR A 480 -30.71 0.38 -1.48
CA THR A 480 -31.07 1.00 -2.76
C THR A 480 -32.36 0.47 -3.38
N ALA A 481 -32.89 -0.68 -2.92
CA ALA A 481 -34.15 -1.37 -3.32
C ALA A 481 -34.49 -1.46 -4.83
N THR A 482 -33.68 -0.86 -5.69
CA THR A 482 -33.87 -0.60 -7.11
C THR A 482 -32.58 -0.96 -7.83
N LYS A 483 -32.62 -1.01 -9.17
CA LYS A 483 -31.56 -1.54 -10.03
C LYS A 483 -30.16 -1.04 -9.60
N VAL A 484 -29.24 -1.98 -9.38
CA VAL A 484 -27.83 -1.69 -9.06
C VAL A 484 -27.23 -0.79 -10.13
N SER A 485 -26.83 0.43 -9.74
CA SER A 485 -26.25 1.42 -10.66
C SER A 485 -24.77 1.11 -10.92
N THR A 486 -24.21 1.75 -11.96
CA THR A 486 -22.76 1.69 -12.24
C THR A 486 -21.95 2.26 -11.08
N ASP A 487 -22.49 3.25 -10.36
CA ASP A 487 -21.82 3.88 -9.21
C ASP A 487 -21.73 2.89 -8.05
N THR A 488 -22.80 2.16 -7.74
CA THR A 488 -22.77 1.09 -6.72
C THR A 488 -21.72 0.02 -7.02
N ILE A 489 -21.54 -0.33 -8.29
CA ILE A 489 -20.53 -1.31 -8.73
C ILE A 489 -19.12 -0.71 -8.59
N THR A 490 -18.99 0.59 -8.89
CA THR A 490 -17.75 1.33 -8.75
C THR A 490 -17.33 1.42 -7.28
N ASP A 491 -18.25 1.76 -6.39
CA ASP A 491 -18.03 1.79 -4.95
C ASP A 491 -17.63 0.41 -4.41
N LEU A 492 -18.30 -0.65 -4.87
CA LEU A 492 -17.91 -2.03 -4.50
C LEU A 492 -16.51 -2.38 -5.01
N ALA A 493 -16.18 -2.01 -6.24
CA ALA A 493 -14.88 -2.25 -6.84
C ALA A 493 -13.76 -1.54 -6.07
N VAL A 494 -13.97 -0.27 -5.75
CA VAL A 494 -13.05 0.58 -4.99
C VAL A 494 -12.89 0.07 -3.57
N ALA A 495 -13.99 -0.22 -2.87
CA ALA A 495 -13.96 -0.71 -1.49
C ALA A 495 -13.25 -2.06 -1.34
N LEU A 496 -13.24 -2.89 -2.40
CA LEU A 496 -12.50 -4.15 -2.43
C LEU A 496 -11.11 -4.04 -3.05
N GLY A 497 -10.73 -2.88 -3.61
CA GLY A 497 -9.47 -2.71 -4.33
C GLY A 497 -9.37 -3.56 -5.62
N LEU A 498 -10.51 -3.92 -6.24
CA LEU A 498 -10.59 -4.88 -7.34
C LEU A 498 -10.96 -4.21 -8.68
N PRO A 499 -10.07 -4.26 -9.69
CA PRO A 499 -10.43 -3.95 -11.07
C PRO A 499 -11.58 -4.84 -11.58
N SER A 500 -12.37 -4.34 -12.53
CA SER A 500 -13.63 -4.95 -12.99
C SER A 500 -13.55 -6.43 -13.35
N ARG A 501 -12.49 -6.88 -14.02
CA ARG A 501 -12.27 -8.30 -14.37
C ARG A 501 -12.05 -9.17 -13.13
N LEU A 502 -11.31 -8.65 -12.15
CA LEU A 502 -11.05 -9.33 -10.88
C LEU A 502 -12.29 -9.31 -9.99
N LEU A 503 -13.02 -8.19 -9.94
CA LEU A 503 -14.31 -8.09 -9.26
C LEU A 503 -15.31 -9.12 -9.80
N ARG A 504 -15.45 -9.22 -11.13
CA ARG A 504 -16.31 -10.24 -11.76
C ARG A 504 -15.93 -11.65 -11.33
N LYS A 505 -14.64 -11.98 -11.37
CA LYS A 505 -14.12 -13.28 -10.93
C LYS A 505 -14.46 -13.55 -9.46
N ARG A 506 -14.27 -12.53 -8.62
CA ARG A 506 -14.56 -12.57 -7.19
C ARG A 506 -16.04 -12.87 -6.95
N LEU A 507 -16.93 -12.11 -7.58
CA LEU A 507 -18.37 -12.24 -7.42
C LEU A 507 -18.89 -13.62 -7.89
N VAL A 508 -18.38 -14.16 -9.00
CA VAL A 508 -18.72 -15.52 -9.44
C VAL A 508 -18.33 -16.54 -8.38
N LYS A 509 -17.08 -16.50 -7.90
CA LYS A 509 -16.59 -17.41 -6.85
C LYS A 509 -17.39 -17.28 -5.56
N THR A 510 -17.71 -16.06 -5.15
CA THR A 510 -18.56 -15.80 -3.98
C THR A 510 -19.96 -16.38 -4.19
N SER A 511 -20.55 -16.20 -5.37
CA SER A 511 -21.87 -16.74 -5.70
C SER A 511 -21.93 -18.27 -5.65
N GLU A 512 -20.91 -18.96 -6.18
CA GLU A 512 -20.79 -20.43 -6.14
C GLU A 512 -20.57 -20.96 -4.73
N ALA A 513 -19.77 -20.24 -3.91
CA ALA A 513 -19.54 -20.62 -2.53
C ALA A 513 -20.80 -20.44 -1.66
N LEU A 514 -21.59 -19.39 -1.92
CA LEU A 514 -22.88 -19.18 -1.28
C LEU A 514 -23.89 -20.28 -1.65
N ASP A 515 -23.95 -20.71 -2.93
CA ASP A 515 -24.80 -21.84 -3.33
C ASP A 515 -24.44 -23.13 -2.58
N SER A 516 -23.15 -23.38 -2.44
CA SER A 516 -22.63 -24.55 -1.73
C SER A 516 -22.98 -24.50 -0.23
N ALA A 517 -22.90 -23.31 0.38
CA ALA A 517 -23.30 -23.09 1.76
C ALA A 517 -24.81 -23.28 1.96
N SER A 518 -25.65 -22.68 1.11
CA SER A 518 -27.11 -22.83 1.16
C SER A 518 -27.56 -24.28 1.01
N ALA A 519 -26.94 -25.04 0.09
CA ALA A 519 -27.24 -26.46 -0.10
C ALA A 519 -26.91 -27.28 1.17
N SER A 520 -25.79 -26.96 1.83
CA SER A 520 -25.35 -27.65 3.06
C SER A 520 -26.32 -27.40 4.23
N THR A 521 -26.84 -26.19 4.37
CA THR A 521 -27.82 -25.83 5.41
C THR A 521 -29.14 -26.61 5.23
N LEU A 522 -29.62 -26.75 3.99
CA LEU A 522 -30.84 -27.51 3.69
C LEU A 522 -30.71 -29.00 4.03
N THR A 523 -29.54 -29.59 3.79
CA THR A 523 -29.28 -30.99 4.15
C THR A 523 -29.11 -31.20 5.65
N SER A 524 -28.50 -30.25 6.37
CA SER A 524 -28.27 -30.40 7.82
C SER A 524 -29.52 -30.21 8.67
N GLY A 525 -30.56 -29.55 8.15
CA GLY A 525 -31.82 -29.30 8.87
C GLY A 525 -32.75 -30.51 8.96
N ARG A 526 -32.58 -31.55 8.13
CA ARG A 526 -33.54 -32.66 8.02
C ARG A 526 -33.14 -33.92 8.80
N ASP A 527 -31.86 -34.11 9.12
CA ASP A 527 -31.36 -35.30 9.84
C ASP A 527 -31.00 -35.06 11.31
N LYS A 528 -31.22 -33.84 11.84
CA LYS A 528 -30.92 -33.51 13.24
C LYS A 528 -31.85 -34.12 14.30
N SER A 529 -32.77 -35.02 13.91
CA SER A 529 -33.79 -35.53 14.85
C SER A 529 -33.45 -36.83 15.58
N LEU A 530 -32.53 -37.71 15.14
CA LEU A 530 -32.46 -39.06 15.74
C LEU A 530 -31.07 -39.73 15.85
N ALA A 531 -29.97 -39.08 15.45
CA ALA A 531 -28.63 -39.65 15.64
C ALA A 531 -27.65 -38.61 16.16
N ASP A 532 -27.85 -38.19 17.40
CA ASP A 532 -26.92 -37.38 18.17
C ASP A 532 -25.71 -38.26 18.59
N THR A 533 -24.95 -38.73 17.61
CA THR A 533 -23.57 -39.12 17.85
C THR A 533 -22.77 -37.84 17.66
N PRO A 534 -22.15 -37.27 18.72
CA PRO A 534 -21.45 -36.00 18.62
C PRO A 534 -20.44 -36.12 17.49
N SER A 535 -20.70 -35.42 16.39
CA SER A 535 -19.76 -35.26 15.31
C SER A 535 -18.51 -34.68 15.94
N ARG A 536 -17.51 -35.54 16.17
CA ARG A 536 -16.24 -35.14 16.79
C ARG A 536 -15.79 -33.87 16.07
N PRO A 537 -15.53 -32.77 16.80
CA PRO A 537 -15.01 -31.56 16.20
C PRO A 537 -13.86 -31.96 15.28
N ARG A 538 -13.83 -31.42 14.05
CA ARG A 538 -12.68 -31.62 13.16
C ARG A 538 -11.46 -31.17 13.96
N GLU A 539 -10.70 -32.11 14.49
CA GLU A 539 -9.50 -31.85 15.27
C GLU A 539 -8.51 -31.13 14.34
N GLN A 540 -8.51 -29.80 14.45
CA GLN A 540 -7.53 -28.94 13.83
C GLN A 540 -6.17 -29.31 14.43
N ALA A 541 -5.14 -29.42 13.59
CA ALA A 541 -3.81 -29.77 14.06
C ALA A 541 -3.35 -28.76 15.14
N PRO A 542 -2.88 -29.21 16.32
CA PRO A 542 -2.39 -28.31 17.38
C PRO A 542 -1.34 -27.31 16.88
N GLY A 543 -0.49 -27.70 15.94
CA GLY A 543 0.53 -26.86 15.33
C GLY A 543 -0.01 -25.65 14.60
N LEU A 544 -1.28 -25.69 14.16
CA LEU A 544 -1.93 -24.55 13.54
C LEU A 544 -2.33 -23.46 14.54
N SER A 545 -2.33 -23.72 15.85
CA SER A 545 -2.47 -22.66 16.86
C SER A 545 -1.12 -22.05 17.24
N LEU A 546 0.00 -22.76 17.06
CA LEU A 546 1.33 -22.23 17.34
C LEU A 546 1.67 -21.03 16.45
N ARG A 547 2.47 -20.10 17.01
CA ARG A 547 2.97 -18.90 16.33
C ARG A 547 3.74 -19.20 15.04
N ILE A 548 3.58 -18.32 14.06
CA ILE A 548 4.34 -18.36 12.81
C ILE A 548 5.67 -17.63 13.01
N LEU A 549 6.73 -18.38 13.30
CA LEU A 549 8.09 -17.83 13.44
C LEU A 549 8.74 -17.48 12.10
N HIS A 550 8.32 -18.14 11.01
CA HIS A 550 8.89 -17.98 9.68
C HIS A 550 7.82 -17.52 8.67
N LYS A 551 7.70 -16.21 8.44
CA LYS A 551 6.68 -15.62 7.55
C LYS A 551 6.71 -16.13 6.10
N ASN A 552 7.88 -16.52 5.60
CA ASN A 552 8.02 -17.09 4.24
C ASN A 552 7.79 -18.61 4.20
N ASP A 553 7.66 -19.27 5.35
CA ASP A 553 7.45 -20.70 5.47
C ASP A 553 6.55 -21.01 6.67
N LEU A 554 5.24 -20.88 6.44
CA LEU A 554 4.23 -20.81 7.49
C LEU A 554 4.12 -22.07 8.35
N GLN A 555 4.73 -23.19 7.97
CA GLN A 555 4.66 -24.45 8.73
C GLN A 555 5.93 -24.73 9.52
N LYS A 556 7.00 -23.96 9.33
CA LYS A 556 8.29 -24.19 9.98
C LYS A 556 8.21 -23.87 11.48
N GLY A 557 8.61 -24.83 12.30
CA GLY A 557 8.57 -24.79 13.76
C GLY A 557 7.19 -25.05 14.37
N ARG A 558 6.19 -25.47 13.58
CA ARG A 558 4.80 -25.59 14.04
C ARG A 558 4.32 -27.01 14.22
N PHE A 559 4.94 -28.01 13.60
CA PHE A 559 4.48 -29.41 13.65
C PHE A 559 5.46 -30.30 14.43
N GLY A 560 6.03 -29.74 15.51
CA GLY A 560 6.96 -30.44 16.40
C GLY A 560 8.42 -30.46 15.93
N GLY A 561 8.76 -29.84 14.79
CA GLY A 561 10.14 -29.66 14.32
C GLY A 561 10.89 -30.94 13.90
N GLU A 562 10.30 -32.12 14.07
CA GLU A 562 10.94 -33.41 13.81
C GLU A 562 10.21 -34.22 12.73
N PRO A 563 10.93 -34.86 11.80
CA PRO A 563 10.32 -35.69 10.76
C PRO A 563 9.90 -37.08 11.28
N ARG A 564 10.17 -37.40 12.54
CA ARG A 564 9.85 -38.71 13.15
C ARG A 564 9.36 -38.53 14.58
N ARG A 565 8.18 -39.06 14.90
CA ARG A 565 7.59 -38.98 16.24
C ARG A 565 6.55 -40.09 16.44
N GLY A 566 6.49 -40.68 17.63
CA GLY A 566 5.46 -41.67 17.97
C GLY A 566 5.43 -42.91 17.08
N GLY A 567 6.58 -43.32 16.52
CA GLY A 567 6.65 -44.44 15.56
C GLY A 567 6.24 -44.08 14.13
N PHE A 568 5.85 -42.83 13.87
CA PHE A 568 5.60 -42.31 12.53
C PHE A 568 6.83 -41.59 11.98
N ALA A 569 7.00 -41.62 10.66
CA ALA A 569 8.07 -40.95 9.95
C ALA A 569 7.53 -40.30 8.67
N VAL A 570 7.90 -39.05 8.41
CA VAL A 570 7.66 -38.36 7.14
C VAL A 570 8.96 -38.26 6.35
N SER A 571 8.88 -38.45 5.04
CA SER A 571 9.99 -38.38 4.10
C SER A 571 9.52 -37.79 2.77
N ALA A 572 10.48 -37.36 1.94
CA ALA A 572 10.21 -36.88 0.59
C ALA A 572 11.20 -37.50 -0.39
N GLU A 573 10.71 -37.86 -1.58
CA GLU A 573 11.52 -38.27 -2.72
C GLU A 573 11.30 -37.27 -3.87
N PHE A 574 12.30 -37.06 -4.71
CA PHE A 574 12.25 -36.06 -5.78
C PHE A 574 12.44 -36.66 -7.17
N GLU A 575 11.51 -36.36 -8.07
CA GLU A 575 11.55 -36.73 -9.49
C GLU A 575 11.72 -35.48 -10.36
N LYS A 576 12.56 -35.60 -11.41
CA LYS A 576 12.70 -34.54 -12.42
C LYS A 576 11.40 -34.41 -13.23
N THR A 577 11.04 -33.17 -13.55
CA THR A 577 9.95 -32.88 -14.51
C THR A 577 10.51 -32.39 -15.84
N ASN A 578 9.65 -32.25 -16.86
CA ASN A 578 10.04 -31.67 -18.15
C ASN A 578 10.43 -30.18 -18.04
N SER A 579 10.09 -29.50 -16.94
CA SER A 579 10.44 -28.10 -16.73
C SER A 579 11.67 -27.99 -15.82
N LYS A 580 12.70 -27.29 -16.29
CA LYS A 580 13.95 -27.05 -15.53
C LYS A 580 13.72 -26.35 -14.18
N ASN A 581 12.60 -25.64 -14.05
CA ASN A 581 12.28 -24.84 -12.86
C ASN A 581 11.26 -25.52 -11.92
N TRP A 582 10.87 -26.77 -12.19
CA TRP A 582 9.91 -27.50 -11.37
C TRP A 582 10.40 -28.92 -11.09
N THR A 583 10.22 -29.35 -9.85
CA THR A 583 10.52 -30.71 -9.39
C THR A 583 9.23 -31.34 -8.89
N ARG A 584 9.05 -32.64 -9.11
CA ARG A 584 7.95 -33.39 -8.49
C ARG A 584 8.45 -33.95 -7.16
N ALA A 585 7.79 -33.61 -6.07
CA ALA A 585 8.06 -34.16 -4.75
C ALA A 585 7.00 -35.20 -4.40
N ILE A 586 7.44 -36.38 -3.95
CA ILE A 586 6.60 -37.48 -3.47
C ILE A 586 6.77 -37.52 -1.95
N LEU A 587 5.77 -37.01 -1.24
CA LEU A 587 5.73 -36.94 0.21
C LEU A 587 5.14 -38.25 0.74
N ARG A 588 5.81 -38.86 1.72
CA ARG A 588 5.45 -40.18 2.26
C ARG A 588 5.45 -40.14 3.78
N VAL A 589 4.35 -40.59 4.38
CA VAL A 589 4.23 -40.80 5.83
C VAL A 589 4.09 -42.29 6.08
N GLU A 590 4.93 -42.83 6.94
CA GLU A 590 4.96 -44.25 7.32
C GLU A 590 4.76 -44.37 8.83
N GLY A 591 4.09 -45.43 9.29
CA GLY A 591 4.00 -45.74 10.72
C GLY A 591 2.93 -46.78 11.05
N PRO A 592 2.67 -47.03 12.35
CA PRO A 592 1.77 -48.08 12.83
C PRO A 592 0.28 -47.70 12.73
N SER A 593 -0.15 -47.11 11.62
CA SER A 593 -1.54 -46.71 11.37
C SER A 593 -2.33 -47.80 10.64
N ARG A 594 -3.63 -47.92 10.97
CA ARG A 594 -4.54 -48.85 10.31
C ARG A 594 -4.97 -48.34 8.95
N ASP A 595 -5.25 -49.26 8.04
CA ASP A 595 -5.78 -48.91 6.72
C ASP A 595 -7.06 -48.09 6.83
N GLY A 596 -7.10 -46.98 6.10
CA GLY A 596 -8.23 -46.06 6.09
C GLY A 596 -8.15 -44.89 7.08
N GLU A 597 -7.25 -44.94 8.08
CA GLU A 597 -6.99 -43.80 8.97
C GLU A 597 -6.47 -42.60 8.16
N ALA A 598 -6.87 -41.40 8.55
CA ALA A 598 -6.57 -40.17 7.82
C ALA A 598 -5.25 -39.55 8.31
N VAL A 599 -4.49 -39.01 7.36
CA VAL A 599 -3.35 -38.12 7.58
C VAL A 599 -3.59 -36.81 6.83
N GLN A 600 -3.24 -35.70 7.46
CA GLN A 600 -3.38 -34.37 6.92
C GLN A 600 -2.00 -33.82 6.57
N PHE A 601 -1.81 -33.44 5.31
CA PHE A 601 -0.60 -32.77 4.81
C PHE A 601 -0.87 -31.27 4.74
N HIS A 602 -0.20 -30.50 5.59
CA HIS A 602 -0.24 -29.03 5.62
C HIS A 602 0.92 -28.49 4.77
N LEU A 603 0.58 -28.03 3.58
CA LEU A 603 1.50 -27.49 2.58
C LEU A 603 1.70 -25.98 2.77
N HIS A 604 2.66 -25.42 2.04
CA HIS A 604 2.82 -23.97 1.92
C HIS A 604 1.58 -23.29 1.30
N ASN A 605 1.33 -22.02 1.62
CA ASN A 605 0.13 -21.28 1.15
C ASN A 605 0.06 -21.08 -0.38
N SER A 606 1.16 -21.36 -1.10
CA SER A 606 1.20 -21.35 -2.56
C SER A 606 0.43 -22.52 -3.19
N PHE A 607 0.18 -23.59 -2.44
CA PHE A 607 -0.61 -24.74 -2.90
C PHE A 607 -2.12 -24.47 -2.75
N LYS A 608 -2.92 -25.04 -3.66
CA LYS A 608 -4.38 -24.91 -3.66
C LYS A 608 -5.01 -26.28 -3.91
N PRO A 609 -5.55 -26.95 -2.88
CA PRO A 609 -5.64 -26.50 -1.49
C PRO A 609 -4.28 -26.55 -0.73
N PRO A 610 -4.10 -25.76 0.35
CA PRO A 610 -2.91 -25.84 1.22
C PRO A 610 -2.99 -27.00 2.22
N LEU A 611 -4.13 -27.69 2.31
CA LEU A 611 -4.35 -28.86 3.16
C LEU A 611 -4.85 -30.00 2.27
N GLU A 612 -4.15 -31.12 2.30
CA GLU A 612 -4.52 -32.35 1.58
C GLU A 612 -4.66 -33.51 2.56
N THR A 613 -5.82 -34.15 2.57
CA THR A 613 -6.03 -35.36 3.37
C THR A 613 -5.80 -36.61 2.53
N ARG A 614 -5.03 -37.55 3.06
CA ARG A 614 -4.85 -38.89 2.48
C ARG A 614 -5.16 -39.94 3.53
N LYS A 615 -5.32 -41.18 3.09
CA LYS A 615 -5.56 -42.33 3.98
C LYS A 615 -4.35 -43.25 3.95
N PHE A 616 -4.03 -43.83 5.09
CA PHE A 616 -3.04 -44.90 5.17
C PHE A 616 -3.52 -46.15 4.41
N ARG A 617 -2.58 -46.78 3.72
CA ARG A 617 -2.71 -48.09 3.08
C ARG A 617 -1.42 -48.87 3.31
N SER A 618 -1.53 -50.01 3.98
CA SER A 618 -0.42 -50.84 4.42
C SER A 618 0.62 -50.04 5.21
N GLY A 619 0.14 -49.22 6.16
CA GLY A 619 0.99 -48.38 7.02
C GLY A 619 1.64 -47.18 6.31
N VAL A 620 1.28 -46.89 5.05
CA VAL A 620 1.85 -45.77 4.28
C VAL A 620 0.77 -44.87 3.70
N ALA A 621 0.97 -43.56 3.80
CA ALA A 621 0.20 -42.55 3.09
C ALA A 621 1.12 -41.72 2.18
N LYS A 622 0.67 -41.44 0.96
CA LYS A 622 1.48 -40.74 -0.06
C LYS A 622 0.74 -39.53 -0.65
N LEU A 623 1.48 -38.46 -0.88
CA LEU A 623 1.01 -37.25 -1.57
C LEU A 623 2.08 -36.79 -2.58
N THR A 624 1.68 -36.64 -3.85
CA THR A 624 2.57 -36.15 -4.90
C THR A 624 2.22 -34.71 -5.26
N VAL A 625 3.21 -33.82 -5.23
CA VAL A 625 3.06 -32.40 -5.58
C VAL A 625 4.18 -31.94 -6.51
N THR A 626 3.96 -30.84 -7.22
CA THR A 626 5.01 -30.19 -8.03
C THR A 626 5.44 -28.91 -7.33
N VAL A 627 6.74 -28.77 -7.10
CA VAL A 627 7.36 -27.71 -6.30
C VAL A 627 8.39 -26.95 -7.14
N TRP A 628 8.57 -25.66 -6.85
CA TRP A 628 9.55 -24.79 -7.52
C TRP A 628 10.64 -24.26 -6.58
N GLY A 629 10.54 -24.60 -5.30
CA GLY A 629 11.40 -24.20 -4.18
C GLY A 629 11.09 -25.07 -2.95
N GLY A 630 11.91 -24.96 -1.92
CA GLY A 630 11.76 -25.62 -0.63
C GLY A 630 10.71 -24.95 0.24
N PHE A 631 10.10 -25.74 1.11
CA PHE A 631 9.20 -25.29 2.17
C PHE A 631 9.12 -26.39 3.24
N THR A 632 8.63 -26.04 4.42
CA THR A 632 8.38 -26.99 5.49
C THR A 632 6.99 -27.61 5.33
N LEU A 633 6.96 -28.94 5.31
CA LEU A 633 5.75 -29.73 5.34
C LEU A 633 5.34 -30.01 6.79
N GLY A 634 4.13 -29.60 7.17
CA GLY A 634 3.48 -30.06 8.39
C GLY A 634 2.64 -31.31 8.12
N VAL A 635 2.68 -32.29 9.02
CA VAL A 635 1.84 -33.50 8.97
C VAL A 635 1.12 -33.66 10.29
N TRP A 636 -0.20 -33.89 10.23
CA TRP A 636 -1.02 -34.20 11.39
C TRP A 636 -1.74 -35.53 11.21
N ILE A 637 -1.67 -36.38 12.24
CA ILE A 637 -2.32 -37.69 12.29
C ILE A 637 -3.31 -37.69 13.46
N PRO A 638 -4.57 -37.23 13.25
CA PRO A 638 -5.52 -36.98 14.34
C PRO A 638 -5.75 -38.20 15.24
N ALA A 639 -5.91 -39.39 14.64
CA ALA A 639 -6.20 -40.62 15.38
C ALA A 639 -5.14 -41.00 16.43
N HIS A 640 -3.92 -40.50 16.26
CA HIS A 640 -2.78 -40.79 17.14
C HIS A 640 -2.29 -39.55 17.91
N GLY A 641 -2.85 -38.37 17.65
CA GLY A 641 -2.36 -37.13 18.23
C GLY A 641 -0.90 -36.81 17.85
N VAL A 642 -0.45 -37.21 16.65
CA VAL A 642 0.97 -37.09 16.22
C VAL A 642 1.15 -36.02 15.17
N GLU A 643 2.09 -35.10 15.44
CA GLU A 643 2.59 -34.09 14.51
C GLU A 643 4.00 -34.42 14.04
N LEU A 644 4.25 -34.23 12.75
CA LEU A 644 5.58 -34.36 12.14
C LEU A 644 5.87 -33.14 11.29
N GLU A 645 7.14 -32.77 11.22
CA GLU A 645 7.60 -31.63 10.44
C GLU A 645 8.78 -32.03 9.54
N LEU A 646 8.74 -31.63 8.26
CA LEU A 646 9.80 -31.91 7.30
C LEU A 646 10.17 -30.68 6.49
N ASP A 647 11.34 -30.09 6.76
CA ASP A 647 11.91 -29.01 5.94
C ASP A 647 12.54 -29.58 4.66
N LEU A 648 11.86 -29.39 3.53
CA LEU A 648 12.32 -29.91 2.24
C LEU A 648 13.64 -29.27 1.76
N ALA A 649 13.98 -28.07 2.21
CA ALA A 649 15.22 -27.39 1.82
C ALA A 649 16.45 -27.96 2.53
N GLN A 650 16.26 -28.66 3.66
CA GLN A 650 17.33 -29.27 4.43
C GLN A 650 17.68 -30.71 4.01
N LEU A 651 16.86 -31.32 3.15
CA LEU A 651 17.10 -32.67 2.66
C LEU A 651 18.32 -32.73 1.73
N SER A 652 19.26 -33.62 2.06
CA SER A 652 20.54 -33.74 1.33
C SER A 652 20.37 -34.16 -0.14
N ASP A 653 19.34 -34.94 -0.43
CA ASP A 653 18.96 -35.44 -1.75
C ASP A 653 18.00 -34.50 -2.50
N ALA A 654 17.56 -33.40 -1.86
CA ALA A 654 16.73 -32.41 -2.53
C ALA A 654 17.49 -31.74 -3.69
N PRO A 655 16.87 -31.64 -4.88
CA PRO A 655 17.51 -30.97 -6.00
C PRO A 655 17.79 -29.52 -5.66
N ARG A 656 18.85 -28.98 -6.27
CA ARG A 656 19.36 -27.63 -6.01
C ARG A 656 18.28 -26.54 -5.99
N ILE A 657 17.30 -26.62 -6.88
CA ILE A 657 16.19 -25.66 -6.93
C ILE A 657 15.32 -25.64 -5.67
N VAL A 658 15.16 -26.77 -4.98
CA VAL A 658 14.42 -26.90 -3.72
C VAL A 658 15.25 -26.38 -2.55
N ARG A 659 16.58 -26.51 -2.60
CA ARG A 659 17.47 -26.05 -1.53
C ARG A 659 17.77 -24.54 -1.58
N GLU A 660 17.83 -23.98 -2.78
CA GLU A 660 18.26 -22.58 -3.00
C GLU A 660 17.12 -21.57 -3.14
N ARG A 661 15.87 -22.01 -3.29
CA ARG A 661 14.70 -21.14 -3.50
C ARG A 661 13.60 -21.48 -2.54
#